data_AF-A0AAF3JA68-F1
#
_entry.id   AF-A0AAF3JA68-F1
#
_cell.length_a   1.000
_cell.length_b   1.000
_cell.length_c   1.000
_cell.angle_alpha   90.00
_cell.angle_beta   90.00
_cell.angle_gamma   90.00
#
_symmetry.space_group_name_H-M   'P 1'
#
loop_
_entity.id
_entity.type
_entity.pdbx_description
1 polymer ?
#
loop_
_entity_poly.entity_id
_entity_poly.type
_entity_poly.pdbx_seq_one_letter_code
_entity_poly.pdbx_strand_id
1 'polypeptide(L)'
;MDEEIKPMASLETAPPPLNTEEPLGEGVEGLRDEQEMEEELLNPPQSSDAQEKEQQAQMASEEKAKLEQIVFNQTQELDQLRLQMKSISSRNQELTNQIANSTAEIASKDNKYRLMETSRDDTAFKKIQSDEVAEKYKREKEERDTLVRSITREKNMLNEEIVSVKERLKNVNTEKMELVAEKKAWDREKRENQCELQRVRDEIAVLRESKKWLLSEINERDNKVSQLRIDASNKEIVWQNEKNNFSTKADFLNERIVELEAELKNAEATAAEQTKEFRKALDVQEKRVFEADYELTLREKITQDYKDALNEAEGVIAELKANCQRYESSIGELHEDMKNLREVVQKKEEDYENELKERSTQIAELQDELEKANELLKSRYSVGAATDEELQKIAPAAAAASQLIRSGMTLSQLYREYARVIGELEEQKVLNLQLDNEMSTIVEEIEKNAPNWKRQKEQLDRSLTHNDHLTEQLEKAADERMSLLQQKDSALRELSFTKMELERFQREHTKLREQTTHLLFVIESEARTSNGGPPLGADEQRRMYTSITGLQQKNIQLQMELENVQRDSQKRVEDAVRIESVRLREELETSKKEHENLQVAMNHLKTVMASLEQQRDRLRDLVEKGSLDPEAAQLRKENEDMKLELTSIKARYQLLENRLKELQEASTTQQRYEKQPQNRTEK
;
A
#
# COMPACT_ATOMS: atom_id res chain seq x y z
N MET A 1 26.83 70.34 -81.08
CA MET A 1 28.10 70.33 -80.34
C MET A 1 28.99 69.28 -81.00
N ASP A 2 29.36 69.41 -82.28
CA ASP A 2 30.01 70.53 -83.03
C ASP A 2 31.53 70.26 -83.08
N GLU A 3 32.25 70.36 -84.20
CA GLU A 3 31.95 71.03 -85.49
C GLU A 3 32.56 70.26 -86.70
N GLU A 4 31.98 70.47 -87.88
CA GLU A 4 32.58 70.82 -89.21
C GLU A 4 34.07 70.52 -89.58
N ILE A 5 34.53 70.38 -90.84
CA ILE A 5 33.96 70.23 -92.21
C ILE A 5 35.03 69.62 -93.18
N LYS A 6 34.61 69.21 -94.39
CA LYS A 6 35.40 68.71 -95.56
C LYS A 6 36.27 69.81 -96.26
N PRO A 7 37.06 69.56 -97.36
CA PRO A 7 37.52 68.32 -98.01
C PRO A 7 39.04 68.31 -98.38
N MET A 8 39.49 67.40 -99.26
CA MET A 8 40.80 67.42 -99.95
C MET A 8 40.78 68.15 -101.31
N ALA A 9 41.89 68.84 -101.64
CA ALA A 9 42.55 68.90 -102.97
C ALA A 9 43.95 69.53 -102.75
N SER A 10 45.11 69.06 -103.23
CA SER A 10 45.53 68.32 -104.45
C SER A 10 45.79 69.20 -105.69
N LEU A 11 47.07 69.60 -105.86
CA LEU A 11 47.79 69.76 -107.16
C LEU A 11 47.31 70.88 -108.12
N GLU A 12 48.13 71.55 -108.95
CA GLU A 12 49.60 71.71 -109.03
C GLU A 12 49.93 73.04 -109.76
N THR A 13 51.21 73.34 -110.02
CA THR A 13 51.72 74.63 -110.52
C THR A 13 51.67 74.85 -112.04
N ALA A 14 51.72 76.13 -112.44
CA ALA A 14 51.93 76.62 -113.81
C ALA A 14 53.44 76.66 -114.21
N PRO A 15 53.89 77.31 -115.31
CA PRO A 15 53.36 77.39 -116.68
C PRO A 15 54.36 76.79 -117.75
N PRO A 16 54.90 77.54 -118.75
CA PRO A 16 54.66 77.40 -120.21
C PRO A 16 55.93 76.82 -120.96
N PRO A 17 56.33 77.13 -122.23
CA PRO A 17 55.71 77.84 -123.38
C PRO A 17 55.97 77.24 -124.81
N LEU A 18 55.62 78.01 -125.86
CA LEU A 18 56.22 78.11 -127.23
C LEU A 18 55.99 77.03 -128.33
N ASN A 19 55.54 77.53 -129.50
CA ASN A 19 55.96 77.21 -130.90
C ASN A 19 55.69 75.80 -131.49
N THR A 20 55.54 75.60 -132.81
CA THR A 20 55.47 76.50 -134.01
C THR A 20 54.78 75.76 -135.15
N GLU A 21 54.16 76.47 -136.12
CA GLU A 21 54.39 76.20 -137.55
C GLU A 21 53.81 77.33 -138.45
N GLU A 22 54.64 77.81 -139.39
CA GLU A 22 54.22 78.62 -140.55
C GLU A 22 54.34 77.76 -141.82
N PRO A 23 53.44 77.89 -142.81
CA PRO A 23 53.70 77.35 -144.14
C PRO A 23 54.58 78.32 -144.94
N LEU A 24 55.77 77.86 -145.36
CA LEU A 24 56.63 78.61 -146.29
C LEU A 24 56.04 78.61 -147.71
N GLY A 25 56.29 79.69 -148.46
CA GLY A 25 55.76 79.87 -149.81
C GLY A 25 56.60 79.21 -150.91
N GLU A 26 55.95 78.92 -152.04
CA GLU A 26 56.60 78.51 -153.29
C GLU A 26 57.05 79.73 -154.11
N GLY A 27 58.12 79.56 -154.91
CA GLY A 27 58.54 80.55 -155.89
C GLY A 27 59.79 80.16 -156.67
N VAL A 28 60.04 80.91 -157.76
CA VAL A 28 61.24 80.93 -158.61
C VAL A 28 61.35 79.85 -159.72
N GLU A 29 60.82 80.23 -160.90
CA GLU A 29 61.42 80.14 -162.25
C GLU A 29 61.67 78.76 -162.94
N GLY A 30 61.71 78.74 -164.29
CA GLY A 30 61.83 77.49 -165.09
C GLY A 30 62.23 77.64 -166.58
N LEU A 31 61.42 78.34 -167.40
CA LEU A 31 61.65 78.72 -168.83
C LEU A 31 61.71 77.62 -169.94
N ARG A 32 61.34 78.05 -171.16
CA ARG A 32 61.55 77.44 -172.51
C ARG A 32 60.70 76.19 -172.85
N ASP A 33 60.37 75.87 -174.11
CA ASP A 33 61.00 76.15 -175.43
C ASP A 33 60.16 76.98 -176.45
N GLU A 34 60.70 77.16 -177.67
CA GLU A 34 60.21 77.97 -178.81
C GLU A 34 60.02 77.13 -180.11
N GLN A 35 59.25 77.65 -181.09
CA GLN A 35 59.20 77.26 -182.54
C GLN A 35 58.63 75.83 -182.92
N GLU A 36 58.03 75.55 -184.10
CA GLU A 36 57.48 76.39 -185.20
C GLU A 36 56.39 75.71 -186.10
N MET A 37 55.63 76.56 -186.79
CA MET A 37 54.61 76.52 -187.90
C MET A 37 54.34 75.32 -188.87
N GLU A 38 53.08 75.27 -189.36
CA GLU A 38 52.50 74.82 -190.66
C GLU A 38 51.22 75.72 -190.90
N GLU A 39 50.66 76.17 -192.05
CA GLU A 39 50.96 76.26 -193.52
C GLU A 39 50.10 77.42 -194.18
N GLU A 40 49.70 77.36 -195.48
CA GLU A 40 48.82 78.27 -196.30
C GLU A 40 49.40 79.62 -196.84
N LEU A 41 49.21 80.12 -198.10
CA LEU A 41 48.56 79.63 -199.34
C LEU A 41 48.96 80.44 -200.65
N LEU A 42 48.88 79.78 -201.84
CA LEU A 42 48.61 80.29 -203.23
C LEU A 42 49.69 80.89 -204.20
N ASN A 43 49.29 81.17 -205.47
CA ASN A 43 50.04 81.24 -206.77
C ASN A 43 49.49 82.40 -207.70
N PRO A 44 49.70 82.62 -209.07
CA PRO A 44 49.81 81.68 -210.22
C PRO A 44 50.80 82.10 -211.42
N PRO A 45 50.50 82.25 -212.77
CA PRO A 45 51.38 81.65 -213.85
C PRO A 45 51.66 82.45 -215.19
N GLN A 46 52.23 81.76 -216.22
CA GLN A 46 52.24 82.02 -217.70
C GLN A 46 53.14 83.16 -218.29
N SER A 47 53.62 83.20 -219.56
CA SER A 47 53.74 82.35 -220.80
C SER A 47 54.62 83.15 -221.85
N SER A 48 54.95 82.89 -223.14
CA SER A 48 54.92 81.86 -224.26
C SER A 48 55.60 82.55 -225.50
N ASP A 49 55.97 82.05 -226.71
CA ASP A 49 56.24 80.77 -227.45
C ASP A 49 56.78 81.18 -228.88
N ALA A 50 57.16 80.36 -229.88
CA ALA A 50 58.01 79.15 -229.99
C ALA A 50 58.11 78.67 -231.50
N GLN A 51 59.30 78.57 -232.14
CA GLN A 51 59.47 77.95 -233.48
C GLN A 51 60.91 77.41 -233.78
N GLU A 52 61.05 76.54 -234.80
CA GLU A 52 62.29 76.00 -235.45
C GLU A 52 63.44 75.54 -234.50
N LYS A 53 63.42 74.34 -233.88
CA LYS A 53 63.42 72.92 -234.33
C LYS A 53 64.78 72.28 -234.70
N GLU A 54 64.87 70.99 -234.29
CA GLU A 54 65.71 69.90 -234.83
C GLU A 54 67.10 69.57 -234.22
N GLN A 55 67.56 70.23 -233.14
CA GLN A 55 68.73 69.73 -232.37
C GLN A 55 68.61 69.67 -230.83
N GLN A 56 67.61 70.28 -230.20
CA GLN A 56 67.50 70.33 -228.73
C GLN A 56 66.79 69.13 -228.06
N ALA A 57 66.29 68.16 -228.83
CA ALA A 57 65.36 67.14 -228.35
C ALA A 57 65.96 66.04 -227.43
N GLN A 58 67.28 65.98 -227.24
CA GLN A 58 67.93 64.90 -226.46
C GLN A 58 68.36 65.29 -225.04
N MET A 59 68.61 66.57 -224.75
CA MET A 59 69.13 67.00 -223.42
C MET A 59 68.06 66.95 -222.31
N ALA A 60 66.79 67.23 -222.65
CA ALA A 60 65.71 67.43 -221.67
C ALA A 60 65.25 66.15 -220.94
N SER A 61 65.72 64.96 -221.34
CA SER A 61 65.28 63.69 -220.74
C SER A 61 66.06 63.30 -219.48
N GLU A 62 67.25 63.83 -219.25
CA GLU A 62 68.14 63.36 -218.15
C GLU A 62 68.04 64.17 -216.85
N GLU A 63 67.60 65.43 -216.93
CA GLU A 63 67.48 66.30 -215.74
C GLU A 63 66.24 65.97 -214.91
N LYS A 64 65.12 65.63 -215.57
CA LYS A 64 63.86 65.28 -214.89
C LYS A 64 64.03 64.12 -213.91
N ALA A 65 64.70 63.06 -214.33
CA ALA A 65 64.87 61.83 -213.51
C ALA A 65 65.66 62.07 -212.21
N LYS A 66 66.58 63.06 -212.19
CA LYS A 66 67.40 63.38 -211.02
C LYS A 66 66.60 64.11 -209.93
N LEU A 67 65.65 64.96 -210.31
CA LEU A 67 64.80 65.69 -209.36
C LEU A 67 63.77 64.79 -208.68
N GLU A 68 63.15 63.86 -209.42
CA GLU A 68 62.19 62.90 -208.87
C GLU A 68 62.83 61.99 -207.79
N GLN A 69 64.13 61.66 -207.92
CA GLN A 69 64.85 60.87 -206.92
C GLN A 69 65.16 61.63 -205.62
N ILE A 70 65.37 62.95 -205.67
CA ILE A 70 65.67 63.76 -204.48
C ILE A 70 64.42 63.90 -203.59
N VAL A 71 63.25 64.15 -204.20
CA VAL A 71 61.98 64.32 -203.48
C VAL A 71 61.60 63.06 -202.71
N PHE A 72 61.82 61.87 -203.29
CA PHE A 72 61.55 60.59 -202.63
C PHE A 72 62.36 60.43 -201.33
N ASN A 73 63.67 60.72 -201.38
CA ASN A 73 64.55 60.58 -200.22
C ASN A 73 64.15 61.52 -199.07
N GLN A 74 63.86 62.79 -199.36
CA GLN A 74 63.44 63.77 -198.35
C GLN A 74 62.09 63.42 -197.70
N THR A 75 61.17 62.82 -198.47
CA THR A 75 59.89 62.33 -197.95
C THR A 75 60.12 61.18 -196.95
N GLN A 76 61.07 60.29 -197.24
CA GLN A 76 61.37 59.14 -196.39
C GLN A 76 62.00 59.52 -195.03
N GLU A 77 62.80 60.58 -194.97
CA GLU A 77 63.39 61.07 -193.72
C GLU A 77 62.33 61.72 -192.79
N LEU A 78 61.39 62.49 -193.35
CA LEU A 78 60.29 63.10 -192.60
C LEU A 78 59.37 62.06 -191.94
N ASP A 79 59.06 60.96 -192.63
CA ASP A 79 58.25 59.88 -192.04
C ASP A 79 58.99 59.14 -190.91
N GLN A 80 60.32 58.97 -191.00
CA GLN A 80 61.11 58.41 -189.90
C GLN A 80 61.12 59.31 -188.66
N LEU A 81 61.28 60.62 -188.84
CA LEU A 81 61.24 61.59 -187.73
C LEU A 81 59.84 61.64 -187.09
N ARG A 82 58.76 61.63 -187.88
CA ARG A 82 57.38 61.56 -187.39
C ARG A 82 57.11 60.27 -186.59
N LEU A 83 57.72 59.15 -186.97
CA LEU A 83 57.69 57.89 -186.21
C LEU A 83 58.44 57.97 -184.88
N GLN A 84 59.66 58.53 -184.87
CA GLN A 84 60.44 58.72 -183.65
C GLN A 84 59.72 59.64 -182.65
N MET A 85 59.14 60.75 -183.13
CA MET A 85 58.44 61.72 -182.27
C MET A 85 57.20 61.10 -181.60
N LYS A 86 56.43 60.26 -182.30
CA LYS A 86 55.34 59.46 -181.70
C LYS A 86 55.85 58.48 -180.64
N SER A 87 56.99 57.82 -180.89
CA SER A 87 57.60 56.90 -179.93
C SER A 87 58.02 57.60 -178.63
N ILE A 88 58.65 58.78 -178.74
CA ILE A 88 59.08 59.58 -177.58
C ILE A 88 57.86 60.14 -176.81
N SER A 89 56.84 60.61 -177.53
CA SER A 89 55.58 61.09 -176.93
C SER A 89 54.90 60.00 -176.08
N SER A 90 54.74 58.79 -176.64
CA SER A 90 54.21 57.63 -175.90
C SER A 90 55.04 57.27 -174.68
N ARG A 91 56.38 57.37 -174.79
CA ARG A 91 57.30 57.02 -173.70
C ARG A 91 57.26 58.02 -172.54
N ASN A 92 57.13 59.31 -172.84
CA ASN A 92 56.94 60.34 -171.82
C ASN A 92 55.61 60.15 -171.08
N GLN A 93 54.52 59.87 -171.80
CA GLN A 93 53.20 59.64 -171.19
C GLN A 93 53.19 58.40 -170.27
N GLU A 94 53.93 57.34 -170.63
CA GLU A 94 54.21 56.19 -169.76
C GLU A 94 54.89 56.61 -168.44
N LEU A 95 55.95 57.42 -168.52
CA LEU A 95 56.71 57.87 -167.35
C LEU A 95 55.89 58.81 -166.45
N THR A 96 55.09 59.72 -167.01
CA THR A 96 54.17 60.56 -166.24
C THR A 96 53.18 59.71 -165.43
N ASN A 97 52.63 58.65 -166.03
CA ASN A 97 51.72 57.73 -165.34
C ASN A 97 52.42 56.91 -164.23
N GLN A 98 53.67 56.48 -164.46
CA GLN A 98 54.47 55.78 -163.43
C GLN A 98 54.80 56.68 -162.23
N ILE A 99 55.13 57.96 -162.48
CA ILE A 99 55.36 58.96 -161.42
C ILE A 99 54.05 59.17 -160.63
N ALA A 100 52.93 59.43 -161.30
CA ALA A 100 51.64 59.66 -160.64
C ALA A 100 51.21 58.49 -159.73
N ASN A 101 51.36 57.24 -160.21
CA ASN A 101 51.09 56.05 -159.40
C ASN A 101 52.04 55.93 -158.19
N SER A 102 53.32 56.25 -158.38
CA SER A 102 54.33 56.21 -157.30
C SER A 102 54.01 57.25 -156.21
N THR A 103 53.63 58.46 -156.59
CA THR A 103 53.20 59.52 -155.66
C THR A 103 51.93 59.12 -154.89
N ALA A 104 50.96 58.50 -155.56
CA ALA A 104 49.75 57.99 -154.91
C ALA A 104 50.05 56.86 -153.90
N GLU A 105 50.97 55.94 -154.23
CA GLU A 105 51.43 54.91 -153.31
C GLU A 105 52.12 55.49 -152.07
N ILE A 106 52.96 56.53 -152.23
CA ILE A 106 53.63 57.21 -151.12
C ILE A 106 52.60 57.87 -150.20
N ALA A 107 51.66 58.65 -150.75
CA ALA A 107 50.59 59.28 -149.97
C ALA A 107 49.72 58.25 -149.22
N SER A 108 49.47 57.08 -149.82
CA SER A 108 48.75 55.98 -149.15
C SER A 108 49.54 55.38 -147.98
N LYS A 109 50.87 55.22 -148.13
CA LYS A 109 51.76 54.73 -147.07
C LYS A 109 51.86 55.73 -145.91
N ASP A 110 52.04 57.02 -146.20
CA ASP A 110 52.09 58.08 -145.18
C ASP A 110 50.80 58.17 -144.36
N ASN A 111 49.64 58.12 -145.02
CA ASN A 111 48.35 58.11 -144.32
C ASN A 111 48.23 56.88 -143.39
N LYS A 112 48.71 55.70 -143.85
CA LYS A 112 48.75 54.49 -143.03
C LYS A 112 49.73 54.62 -141.84
N TYR A 113 50.88 55.27 -142.01
CA TYR A 113 51.79 55.55 -140.89
C TYR A 113 51.15 56.46 -139.84
N ARG A 114 50.48 57.56 -140.26
CA ARG A 114 49.75 58.45 -139.33
C ARG A 114 48.63 57.73 -138.58
N LEU A 115 47.90 56.81 -139.23
CA LEU A 115 46.88 55.97 -138.59
C LEU A 115 47.48 54.95 -137.60
N MET A 116 48.65 54.38 -137.91
CA MET A 116 49.36 53.48 -136.99
C MET A 116 49.94 54.24 -135.78
N GLU A 117 50.45 55.45 -135.99
CA GLU A 117 50.99 56.33 -134.94
C GLU A 117 49.90 56.81 -133.98
N THR A 118 48.81 57.38 -134.51
CA THR A 118 47.65 57.73 -133.69
C THR A 118 47.10 56.52 -132.94
N SER A 119 46.96 55.35 -133.58
CA SER A 119 46.55 54.12 -132.88
C SER A 119 47.54 53.62 -131.81
N ARG A 120 48.85 53.87 -131.96
CA ARG A 120 49.86 53.56 -130.94
C ARG A 120 49.66 54.45 -129.71
N ASP A 121 49.50 55.75 -129.94
CA ASP A 121 49.44 56.74 -128.86
C ASP A 121 48.10 56.67 -128.11
N ASP A 122 47.02 56.40 -128.83
CA ASP A 122 45.70 56.07 -128.28
C ASP A 122 45.76 54.81 -127.39
N THR A 123 46.59 53.81 -127.76
CA THR A 123 46.84 52.60 -126.96
C THR A 123 47.73 52.88 -125.74
N ALA A 124 48.75 53.74 -125.88
CA ALA A 124 49.59 54.17 -124.77
C ALA A 124 48.79 54.95 -123.72
N PHE A 125 47.91 55.86 -124.16
CA PHE A 125 47.01 56.62 -123.29
C PHE A 125 46.03 55.70 -122.54
N LYS A 126 45.37 54.76 -123.24
CA LYS A 126 44.49 53.76 -122.62
C LYS A 126 45.24 52.86 -121.63
N LYS A 127 46.50 52.51 -121.90
CA LYS A 127 47.35 51.79 -120.96
C LYS A 127 47.62 52.63 -119.70
N ILE A 128 48.04 53.88 -119.84
CA ILE A 128 48.32 54.78 -118.69
C ILE A 128 47.07 54.93 -117.80
N GLN A 129 45.90 55.13 -118.40
CA GLN A 129 44.64 55.17 -117.64
C GLN A 129 44.33 53.84 -116.92
N SER A 130 44.60 52.70 -117.56
CA SER A 130 44.44 51.37 -116.93
C SER A 130 45.41 51.16 -115.77
N ASP A 131 46.69 51.55 -115.93
CA ASP A 131 47.72 51.42 -114.90
C ASP A 131 47.42 52.35 -113.70
N GLU A 132 46.94 53.57 -113.95
CA GLU A 132 46.42 54.47 -112.91
C GLU A 132 45.27 53.86 -112.11
N VAL A 133 44.29 53.25 -112.80
CA VAL A 133 43.12 52.63 -112.16
C VAL A 133 43.54 51.38 -111.37
N ALA A 134 44.48 50.58 -111.88
CA ALA A 134 45.05 49.44 -111.18
C ALA A 134 45.77 49.88 -109.88
N GLU A 135 46.59 50.92 -109.94
CA GLU A 135 47.27 51.45 -108.75
C GLU A 135 46.31 52.15 -107.77
N LYS A 136 45.19 52.73 -108.23
CA LYS A 136 44.11 53.21 -107.34
C LYS A 136 43.48 52.05 -106.58
N TYR A 137 43.02 51.00 -107.27
CA TYR A 137 42.44 49.81 -106.62
C TYR A 137 43.43 49.07 -105.71
N LYS A 138 44.72 49.05 -106.06
CA LYS A 138 45.78 48.48 -105.23
C LYS A 138 45.93 49.22 -103.90
N ARG A 139 45.98 50.56 -103.90
CA ARG A 139 45.99 51.36 -102.66
C ARG A 139 44.73 51.13 -101.82
N GLU A 140 43.54 51.21 -102.41
CA GLU A 140 42.29 50.94 -101.68
C GLU A 140 42.25 49.51 -101.09
N LYS A 141 42.84 48.52 -101.78
CA LYS A 141 42.98 47.17 -101.26
C LYS A 141 43.94 47.13 -100.07
N GLU A 142 45.10 47.76 -100.18
CA GLU A 142 46.10 47.82 -99.10
C GLU A 142 45.54 48.53 -97.85
N GLU A 143 44.72 49.58 -98.02
CA GLU A 143 43.96 50.26 -96.96
C GLU A 143 42.87 49.38 -96.34
N ARG A 144 42.11 48.63 -97.15
CA ARG A 144 41.13 47.66 -96.62
C ARG A 144 41.84 46.52 -95.88
N ASP A 145 42.98 46.05 -96.38
CA ASP A 145 43.79 45.02 -95.76
C ASP A 145 44.43 45.52 -94.44
N THR A 146 44.85 46.78 -94.32
CA THR A 146 45.31 47.34 -93.02
C THR A 146 44.15 47.48 -92.03
N LEU A 147 42.99 47.97 -92.45
CA LEU A 147 41.79 48.09 -91.62
C LEU A 147 41.32 46.72 -91.11
N VAL A 148 41.23 45.70 -91.98
CA VAL A 148 40.91 44.31 -91.60
C VAL A 148 41.94 43.75 -90.61
N ARG A 149 43.22 44.06 -90.79
CA ARG A 149 44.27 43.69 -89.83
C ARG A 149 44.14 44.42 -88.48
N SER A 150 43.63 45.65 -88.43
CA SER A 150 43.35 46.34 -87.15
C SER A 150 42.16 45.70 -86.43
N ILE A 151 41.01 45.62 -87.11
CA ILE A 151 39.77 45.04 -86.58
C ILE A 151 39.99 43.58 -86.13
N THR A 152 40.84 42.81 -86.83
CA THR A 152 41.18 41.44 -86.42
C THR A 152 42.01 41.40 -85.12
N ARG A 153 42.94 42.34 -84.90
CA ARG A 153 43.66 42.45 -83.62
C ARG A 153 42.74 42.88 -82.49
N GLU A 154 41.92 43.91 -82.72
CA GLU A 154 40.93 44.40 -81.76
C GLU A 154 39.95 43.30 -81.35
N LYS A 155 39.41 42.56 -82.33
CA LYS A 155 38.58 41.37 -82.09
C LYS A 155 39.29 40.29 -81.26
N ASN A 156 40.58 40.07 -81.47
CA ASN A 156 41.34 39.08 -80.71
C ASN A 156 41.59 39.54 -79.26
N MET A 157 41.99 40.81 -79.04
CA MET A 157 42.13 41.39 -77.70
C MET A 157 40.80 41.35 -76.93
N LEU A 158 39.69 41.73 -77.57
CA LEU A 158 38.35 41.65 -76.98
C LEU A 158 37.94 40.19 -76.67
N ASN A 159 38.33 39.21 -77.50
CA ASN A 159 38.10 37.79 -77.20
C ASN A 159 38.93 37.32 -75.98
N GLU A 160 40.18 37.75 -75.86
CA GLU A 160 41.05 37.45 -74.71
C GLU A 160 40.52 38.09 -73.42
N GLU A 161 40.04 39.34 -73.48
CA GLU A 161 39.33 40.00 -72.38
C GLU A 161 38.05 39.25 -72.00
N ILE A 162 37.22 38.86 -72.97
CA ILE A 162 36.00 38.08 -72.76
C ILE A 162 36.31 36.72 -72.09
N VAL A 163 37.39 36.05 -72.48
CA VAL A 163 37.84 34.79 -71.84
C VAL A 163 38.34 35.06 -70.41
N SER A 164 39.15 36.10 -70.21
CA SER A 164 39.65 36.51 -68.89
C SER A 164 38.52 36.85 -67.91
N VAL A 165 37.51 37.62 -68.37
CA VAL A 165 36.33 37.96 -67.59
C VAL A 165 35.45 36.74 -67.31
N LYS A 166 35.30 35.81 -68.27
CA LYS A 166 34.56 34.55 -68.05
C LYS A 166 35.22 33.66 -67.00
N GLU A 167 36.55 33.51 -67.03
CA GLU A 167 37.26 32.69 -66.05
C GLU A 167 37.26 33.34 -64.66
N ARG A 168 37.42 34.68 -64.57
CA ARG A 168 37.22 35.43 -63.32
C ARG A 168 35.79 35.25 -62.75
N LEU A 169 34.77 35.35 -63.61
CA LEU A 169 33.36 35.15 -63.21
C LEU A 169 33.10 33.73 -62.72
N LYS A 170 33.72 32.73 -63.36
CA LYS A 170 33.67 31.32 -62.96
C LYS A 170 34.31 31.10 -61.59
N ASN A 171 35.50 31.66 -61.35
CA ASN A 171 36.21 31.53 -60.07
C ASN A 171 35.45 32.22 -58.92
N VAL A 172 34.98 33.46 -59.14
CA VAL A 172 34.11 34.16 -58.17
C VAL A 172 32.82 33.38 -57.91
N ASN A 173 32.30 32.64 -58.90
CA ASN A 173 31.14 31.78 -58.70
C ASN A 173 31.47 30.48 -57.95
N THR A 174 32.65 29.88 -58.09
CA THR A 174 33.06 28.73 -57.26
C THR A 174 33.31 29.15 -55.82
N GLU A 175 34.07 30.22 -55.58
CA GLU A 175 34.28 30.83 -54.26
C GLU A 175 32.95 31.16 -53.56
N LYS A 176 32.00 31.73 -54.31
CA LYS A 176 30.63 32.00 -53.81
C LYS A 176 29.87 30.73 -53.42
N MET A 177 30.01 29.63 -54.17
CA MET A 177 29.35 28.36 -53.83
C MET A 177 30.00 27.70 -52.61
N GLU A 178 31.32 27.79 -52.47
CA GLU A 178 32.09 27.32 -51.32
C GLU A 178 31.70 28.10 -50.04
N LEU A 179 31.72 29.44 -50.07
CA LEU A 179 31.27 30.28 -48.96
C LEU A 179 29.79 30.05 -48.58
N VAL A 180 28.93 29.72 -49.55
CA VAL A 180 27.53 29.31 -49.29
C VAL A 180 27.44 27.91 -48.67
N ALA A 181 28.35 26.99 -48.99
CA ALA A 181 28.43 25.68 -48.37
C ALA A 181 28.98 25.76 -46.94
N GLU A 182 30.03 26.54 -46.70
CA GLU A 182 30.59 26.84 -45.38
C GLU A 182 29.54 27.50 -44.48
N LYS A 183 28.83 28.53 -44.97
CA LYS A 183 27.73 29.14 -44.21
C LYS A 183 26.65 28.11 -43.83
N LYS A 184 26.31 27.20 -44.74
CA LYS A 184 25.37 26.08 -44.45
C LYS A 184 25.95 25.03 -43.50
N ALA A 185 27.27 24.94 -43.32
CA ALA A 185 27.90 24.13 -42.28
C ALA A 185 27.78 24.85 -40.92
N TRP A 186 28.25 26.09 -40.83
CA TRP A 186 28.13 26.94 -39.64
C TRP A 186 26.68 27.08 -39.14
N ASP A 187 25.71 27.28 -40.03
CA ASP A 187 24.29 27.34 -39.66
C ASP A 187 23.77 26.00 -39.13
N ARG A 188 24.32 24.84 -39.55
CA ARG A 188 23.96 23.51 -38.99
C ARG A 188 24.58 23.33 -37.61
N GLU A 189 25.89 23.49 -37.51
CA GLU A 189 26.65 23.39 -36.25
C GLU A 189 26.08 24.32 -35.17
N LYS A 190 25.67 25.54 -35.54
CA LYS A 190 25.00 26.48 -34.64
C LYS A 190 23.66 25.97 -34.10
N ARG A 191 22.88 25.24 -34.91
CA ARG A 191 21.61 24.61 -34.45
C ARG A 191 21.89 23.40 -33.57
N GLU A 192 22.87 22.60 -33.93
CA GLU A 192 23.32 21.43 -33.16
C GLU A 192 23.79 21.83 -31.76
N ASN A 193 24.70 22.81 -31.67
CA ASN A 193 25.13 23.43 -30.42
C ASN A 193 23.97 24.05 -29.62
N GLN A 194 22.95 24.63 -30.29
CA GLN A 194 21.75 25.14 -29.59
C GLN A 194 20.88 24.02 -29.01
N CYS A 195 20.73 22.89 -29.71
CA CYS A 195 20.05 21.70 -29.21
C CYS A 195 20.81 21.04 -28.05
N GLU A 196 22.13 20.94 -28.13
CA GLU A 196 22.98 20.44 -27.04
C GLU A 196 22.91 21.33 -25.79
N LEU A 197 23.02 22.66 -25.95
CA LEU A 197 22.87 23.61 -24.86
C LEU A 197 21.47 23.55 -24.21
N GLN A 198 20.43 23.21 -24.98
CA GLN A 198 19.10 23.01 -24.41
C GLN A 198 19.00 21.67 -23.66
N ARG A 199 19.49 20.56 -24.23
CA ARG A 199 19.59 19.25 -23.55
C ARG A 199 20.26 19.37 -22.18
N VAL A 200 21.39 20.09 -22.12
CA VAL A 200 22.15 20.30 -20.88
C VAL A 200 21.39 21.19 -19.88
N ARG A 201 20.62 22.19 -20.33
CA ARG A 201 19.74 22.96 -19.42
C ARG A 201 18.64 22.11 -18.82
N ASP A 202 18.00 21.27 -19.64
CA ASP A 202 16.88 20.42 -19.23
C ASP A 202 17.37 19.32 -18.29
N GLU A 203 18.53 18.72 -18.56
CA GLU A 203 19.24 17.80 -17.65
C GLU A 203 19.57 18.47 -16.31
N ILE A 204 20.15 19.68 -16.33
CA ILE A 204 20.43 20.46 -15.11
C ILE A 204 19.15 20.80 -14.35
N ALA A 205 18.02 21.04 -15.02
CA ALA A 205 16.72 21.28 -14.38
C ALA A 205 16.20 20.02 -13.68
N VAL A 206 16.24 18.85 -14.35
CA VAL A 206 15.85 17.56 -13.77
C VAL A 206 16.74 17.20 -12.57
N LEU A 207 18.06 17.38 -12.68
CA LEU A 207 19.00 17.13 -11.58
C LEU A 207 18.77 18.06 -10.37
N ARG A 208 18.38 19.33 -10.60
CA ARG A 208 18.01 20.27 -9.52
C ARG A 208 16.73 19.87 -8.81
N GLU A 209 15.69 19.48 -9.55
CA GLU A 209 14.40 19.10 -8.94
C GLU A 209 14.52 17.74 -8.24
N SER A 210 15.28 16.78 -8.80
CA SER A 210 15.65 15.54 -8.13
C SER A 210 16.41 15.79 -6.82
N LYS A 211 17.42 16.67 -6.82
CA LYS A 211 18.13 17.09 -5.60
C LYS A 211 17.18 17.73 -4.58
N LYS A 212 16.25 18.57 -5.02
CA LYS A 212 15.25 19.24 -4.16
C LYS A 212 14.28 18.25 -3.53
N TRP A 213 13.80 17.27 -4.30
CA TRP A 213 12.95 16.19 -3.79
C TRP A 213 13.69 15.32 -2.76
N LEU A 214 14.92 14.88 -3.07
CA LEU A 214 15.76 14.11 -2.15
C LEU A 214 16.06 14.86 -0.85
N LEU A 215 16.24 16.18 -0.89
CA LEU A 215 16.40 17.00 0.31
C LEU A 215 15.11 17.15 1.12
N SER A 216 13.93 17.15 0.48
CA SER A 216 12.65 17.11 1.19
C SER A 216 12.48 15.78 1.91
N GLU A 217 12.67 14.66 1.19
CA GLU A 217 12.60 13.29 1.74
C GLU A 217 13.57 13.12 2.94
N ILE A 218 14.82 13.57 2.83
CA ILE A 218 15.79 13.55 3.95
C ILE A 218 15.27 14.37 5.13
N ASN A 219 14.82 15.60 4.91
CA ASN A 219 14.28 16.46 5.97
C ASN A 219 13.01 15.87 6.61
N GLU A 220 12.13 15.22 5.85
CA GLU A 220 10.93 14.55 6.35
C GLU A 220 11.29 13.31 7.18
N ARG A 221 12.30 12.54 6.77
CA ARG A 221 12.87 11.41 7.53
C ARG A 221 13.51 11.89 8.84
N ASP A 222 14.32 12.95 8.81
CA ASP A 222 14.98 13.52 9.98
C ASP A 222 13.95 14.11 10.98
N ASN A 223 12.92 14.77 10.48
CA ASN A 223 11.78 15.21 11.30
C ASN A 223 11.04 14.00 11.91
N LYS A 224 10.82 12.92 11.16
CA LYS A 224 10.15 11.72 11.70
C LYS A 224 11.01 10.97 12.73
N VAL A 225 12.32 10.90 12.53
CA VAL A 225 13.27 10.37 13.54
C VAL A 225 13.27 11.24 14.79
N SER A 226 13.20 12.56 14.64
CA SER A 226 13.14 13.51 15.76
C SER A 226 11.83 13.36 16.56
N GLN A 227 10.68 13.22 15.88
CA GLN A 227 9.40 12.87 16.51
C GLN A 227 9.50 11.55 17.28
N LEU A 228 10.00 10.48 16.64
CA LEU A 228 10.11 9.16 17.29
C LEU A 228 11.03 9.16 18.52
N ARG A 229 12.07 10.01 18.54
CA ARG A 229 12.91 10.23 19.74
C ARG A 229 12.13 10.92 20.87
N ILE A 230 11.31 11.91 20.54
CA ILE A 230 10.43 12.60 21.51
C ILE A 230 9.37 11.62 22.03
N ASP A 231 8.71 10.87 21.15
CA ASP A 231 7.70 9.85 21.52
C ASP A 231 8.28 8.76 22.42
N ALA A 232 9.52 8.32 22.16
CA ALA A 232 10.23 7.35 23.00
C ALA A 232 10.55 7.93 24.39
N SER A 233 11.12 9.15 24.44
CA SER A 233 11.42 9.86 25.69
C SER A 233 10.16 10.10 26.53
N ASN A 234 9.05 10.49 25.91
CA ASN A 234 7.76 10.66 26.57
C ASN A 234 7.25 9.35 27.18
N LYS A 235 7.36 8.23 26.46
CA LYS A 235 6.99 6.89 26.99
C LYS A 235 7.88 6.46 28.14
N GLU A 236 9.18 6.72 28.06
CA GLU A 236 10.13 6.43 29.14
C GLU A 236 9.80 7.24 30.42
N ILE A 237 9.47 8.52 30.27
CA ILE A 237 8.99 9.36 31.38
C ILE A 237 7.66 8.83 31.97
N VAL A 238 6.70 8.41 31.14
CA VAL A 238 5.44 7.82 31.61
C VAL A 238 5.70 6.52 32.37
N TRP A 239 6.47 5.58 31.82
CA TRP A 239 6.83 4.33 32.50
C TRP A 239 7.61 4.55 33.79
N GLN A 240 8.48 5.58 33.85
CA GLN A 240 9.20 5.92 35.07
C GLN A 240 8.28 6.53 36.13
N ASN A 241 7.28 7.33 35.73
CA ASN A 241 6.24 7.82 36.64
C ASN A 241 5.33 6.69 37.14
N GLU A 242 4.90 5.76 36.27
CA GLU A 242 4.15 4.56 36.65
C GLU A 242 4.94 3.69 37.63
N LYS A 243 6.22 3.43 37.34
CA LYS A 243 7.14 2.70 38.24
C LYS A 243 7.26 3.39 39.60
N ASN A 244 7.38 4.72 39.63
CA ASN A 244 7.45 5.48 40.88
C ASN A 244 6.12 5.37 41.66
N ASN A 245 4.97 5.44 40.99
CA ASN A 245 3.65 5.28 41.59
C ASN A 245 3.42 3.85 42.14
N PHE A 246 3.94 2.83 41.47
CA PHE A 246 3.92 1.45 42.01
C PHE A 246 4.88 1.27 43.17
N SER A 247 6.05 1.94 43.18
CA SER A 247 6.96 1.95 44.33
C SER A 247 6.29 2.58 45.55
N THR A 248 5.82 3.83 45.45
CA THR A 248 5.20 4.52 46.59
C THR A 248 3.96 3.81 47.12
N LYS A 249 3.20 3.13 46.25
CA LYS A 249 2.09 2.26 46.67
C LYS A 249 2.57 0.98 47.36
N ALA A 250 3.67 0.37 46.94
CA ALA A 250 4.27 -0.76 47.64
C ALA A 250 4.84 -0.34 49.00
N ASP A 251 5.52 0.81 49.06
CA ASP A 251 6.06 1.40 50.29
C ASP A 251 4.94 1.67 51.30
N PHE A 252 3.85 2.33 50.89
CA PHE A 252 2.65 2.55 51.72
C PHE A 252 1.99 1.23 52.18
N LEU A 253 1.92 0.21 51.33
CA LEU A 253 1.39 -1.09 51.71
C LEU A 253 2.30 -1.82 52.71
N ASN A 254 3.62 -1.68 52.59
CA ASN A 254 4.59 -2.21 53.56
C ASN A 254 4.46 -1.49 54.91
N GLU A 255 4.34 -0.17 54.92
CA GLU A 255 4.06 0.61 56.14
C GLU A 255 2.76 0.13 56.81
N ARG A 256 1.67 -0.06 56.04
CA ARG A 256 0.40 -0.55 56.59
C ARG A 256 0.47 -2.01 57.06
N ILE A 257 1.32 -2.85 56.49
CA ILE A 257 1.61 -4.19 57.01
C ILE A 257 2.31 -4.09 58.37
N VAL A 258 3.34 -3.25 58.51
CA VAL A 258 4.06 -3.06 59.78
C VAL A 258 3.15 -2.47 60.87
N GLU A 259 2.23 -1.57 60.53
CA GLU A 259 1.18 -1.10 61.44
C GLU A 259 0.29 -2.26 61.91
N LEU A 260 -0.22 -3.09 60.98
CA LEU A 260 -1.10 -4.21 61.29
C LEU A 260 -0.38 -5.32 62.10
N GLU A 261 0.90 -5.56 61.85
CA GLU A 261 1.73 -6.47 62.67
C GLU A 261 1.91 -5.94 64.09
N ALA A 262 2.05 -4.62 64.27
CA ALA A 262 2.11 -3.99 65.58
C ALA A 262 0.75 -3.99 66.31
N GLU A 263 -0.35 -3.72 65.60
CA GLU A 263 -1.72 -3.85 66.10
C GLU A 263 -2.00 -5.30 66.56
N LEU A 264 -1.67 -6.30 65.73
CA LEU A 264 -1.82 -7.72 66.04
C LEU A 264 -1.01 -8.12 67.28
N LYS A 265 0.28 -7.74 67.36
CA LYS A 265 1.14 -8.06 68.49
C LYS A 265 0.64 -7.46 69.82
N ASN A 266 0.04 -6.28 69.77
CA ASN A 266 -0.61 -5.67 70.95
C ASN A 266 -1.92 -6.41 71.32
N ALA A 267 -2.69 -6.87 70.35
CA ALA A 267 -3.87 -7.71 70.58
C ALA A 267 -3.49 -9.07 71.19
N GLU A 268 -2.44 -9.73 70.69
CA GLU A 268 -1.89 -10.97 71.26
C GLU A 268 -1.41 -10.77 72.70
N ALA A 269 -0.67 -9.70 72.98
CA ALA A 269 -0.19 -9.38 74.32
C ALA A 269 -1.34 -9.13 75.32
N THR A 270 -2.37 -8.39 74.91
CA THR A 270 -3.55 -8.12 75.76
C THR A 270 -4.41 -9.37 75.97
N ALA A 271 -4.60 -10.19 74.94
CA ALA A 271 -5.28 -11.48 75.06
C ALA A 271 -4.51 -12.47 75.97
N ALA A 272 -3.17 -12.45 75.94
CA ALA A 272 -2.33 -13.26 76.82
C ALA A 272 -2.44 -12.81 78.29
N GLU A 273 -2.46 -11.51 78.57
CA GLU A 273 -2.65 -10.98 79.92
C GLU A 273 -4.06 -11.29 80.44
N GLN A 274 -5.11 -11.11 79.62
CA GLN A 274 -6.48 -11.53 79.98
C GLN A 274 -6.57 -13.04 80.26
N THR A 275 -5.95 -13.88 79.43
CA THR A 275 -5.91 -15.35 79.64
C THR A 275 -5.24 -15.71 80.97
N LYS A 276 -4.19 -14.97 81.35
CA LYS A 276 -3.46 -15.09 82.61
C LYS A 276 -4.29 -14.58 83.80
N GLU A 277 -5.14 -13.57 83.63
CA GLU A 277 -6.12 -13.16 84.64
C GLU A 277 -7.27 -14.16 84.81
N PHE A 278 -7.85 -14.67 83.73
CA PHE A 278 -8.85 -15.74 83.79
C PHE A 278 -8.31 -17.00 84.50
N ARG A 279 -7.05 -17.38 84.27
CA ARG A 279 -6.39 -18.48 85.00
C ARG A 279 -6.26 -18.20 86.51
N LYS A 280 -5.92 -16.98 86.92
CA LYS A 280 -5.91 -16.60 88.36
C LYS A 280 -7.32 -16.65 88.97
N ALA A 281 -8.33 -16.18 88.24
CA ALA A 281 -9.72 -16.23 88.68
C ALA A 281 -10.22 -17.68 88.83
N LEU A 282 -9.83 -18.58 87.93
CA LEU A 282 -10.06 -20.02 88.03
C LEU A 282 -9.38 -20.63 89.26
N ASP A 283 -8.09 -20.42 89.46
CA ASP A 283 -7.33 -20.90 90.62
C ASP A 283 -7.92 -20.41 91.97
N VAL A 284 -8.40 -19.17 92.03
CA VAL A 284 -9.14 -18.64 93.20
C VAL A 284 -10.51 -19.31 93.35
N GLN A 285 -11.23 -19.55 92.26
CA GLN A 285 -12.56 -20.18 92.32
C GLN A 285 -12.48 -21.67 92.66
N GLU A 286 -11.48 -22.41 92.15
CA GLU A 286 -11.19 -23.80 92.52
C GLU A 286 -10.90 -23.92 94.03
N LYS A 287 -10.11 -22.99 94.60
CA LYS A 287 -9.87 -22.93 96.06
C LYS A 287 -11.15 -22.69 96.85
N ARG A 288 -11.99 -21.75 96.41
CA ARG A 288 -13.29 -21.46 97.06
C ARG A 288 -14.29 -22.62 96.96
N VAL A 289 -14.24 -23.40 95.88
CA VAL A 289 -15.03 -24.64 95.75
C VAL A 289 -14.50 -25.70 96.72
N PHE A 290 -13.18 -25.92 96.75
CA PHE A 290 -12.55 -26.85 97.70
C PHE A 290 -12.82 -26.49 99.17
N GLU A 291 -12.76 -25.20 99.53
CA GLU A 291 -13.13 -24.69 100.85
C GLU A 291 -14.61 -24.96 101.17
N ALA A 292 -15.51 -24.75 100.20
CA ALA A 292 -16.94 -25.02 100.37
C ALA A 292 -17.26 -26.52 100.50
N ASP A 293 -16.61 -27.39 99.71
CA ASP A 293 -16.75 -28.85 99.80
C ASP A 293 -16.20 -29.38 101.13
N TYR A 294 -15.11 -28.80 101.64
CA TYR A 294 -14.58 -29.10 102.97
C TYR A 294 -15.53 -28.63 104.09
N GLU A 295 -16.12 -27.44 103.98
CA GLU A 295 -17.19 -27.00 104.89
C GLU A 295 -18.42 -27.91 104.84
N LEU A 296 -18.84 -28.36 103.64
CA LEU A 296 -19.98 -29.26 103.47
C LEU A 296 -19.72 -30.61 104.15
N THR A 297 -18.60 -31.27 103.88
CA THR A 297 -18.27 -32.56 104.52
C THR A 297 -18.13 -32.45 106.05
N LEU A 298 -17.64 -31.31 106.57
CA LEU A 298 -17.62 -31.04 108.01
C LEU A 298 -19.03 -30.84 108.59
N ARG A 299 -19.92 -30.11 107.89
CA ARG A 299 -21.32 -29.94 108.28
C ARG A 299 -22.11 -31.24 108.21
N GLU A 300 -21.87 -32.08 107.20
CA GLU A 300 -22.45 -33.43 107.07
C GLU A 300 -22.04 -34.30 108.26
N LYS A 301 -20.76 -34.30 108.63
CA LYS A 301 -20.28 -35.02 109.81
C LYS A 301 -20.94 -34.51 111.10
N ILE A 302 -20.96 -33.20 111.34
CA ILE A 302 -21.63 -32.62 112.52
C ILE A 302 -23.13 -32.97 112.53
N THR A 303 -23.78 -32.98 111.37
CA THR A 303 -25.19 -33.39 111.24
C THR A 303 -25.39 -34.87 111.55
N GLN A 304 -24.41 -35.73 111.23
CA GLN A 304 -24.42 -37.14 111.60
C GLN A 304 -24.19 -37.34 113.10
N ASP A 305 -23.17 -36.68 113.67
CA ASP A 305 -22.89 -36.68 115.12
C ASP A 305 -24.15 -36.24 115.92
N TYR A 306 -24.89 -35.23 115.45
CA TYR A 306 -26.16 -34.80 116.05
C TYR A 306 -27.32 -35.80 115.86
N LYS A 307 -27.40 -36.51 114.73
CA LYS A 307 -28.40 -37.58 114.54
C LYS A 307 -28.14 -38.75 115.48
N ASP A 308 -26.89 -39.14 115.64
CA ASP A 308 -26.54 -40.29 116.48
C ASP A 308 -26.74 -39.96 117.97
N ALA A 309 -26.42 -38.73 118.40
CA ALA A 309 -26.80 -38.23 119.73
C ALA A 309 -28.33 -38.12 119.94
N LEU A 310 -29.10 -37.77 118.90
CA LEU A 310 -30.56 -37.77 118.96
C LEU A 310 -31.11 -39.21 119.07
N ASN A 311 -30.59 -40.16 118.30
CA ASN A 311 -30.94 -41.57 118.37
C ASN A 311 -30.66 -42.16 119.78
N GLU A 312 -29.53 -41.81 120.39
CA GLU A 312 -29.18 -42.19 121.76
C GLU A 312 -30.16 -41.57 122.78
N ALA A 313 -30.49 -40.28 122.64
CA ALA A 313 -31.47 -39.62 123.50
C ALA A 313 -32.89 -40.19 123.35
N GLU A 314 -33.32 -40.53 122.13
CA GLU A 314 -34.59 -41.23 121.87
C GLU A 314 -34.59 -42.64 122.47
N GLY A 315 -33.46 -43.35 122.44
CA GLY A 315 -33.26 -44.61 123.15
C GLY A 315 -33.44 -44.49 124.66
N VAL A 316 -32.76 -43.51 125.30
CA VAL A 316 -32.93 -43.22 126.73
C VAL A 316 -34.37 -42.83 127.07
N ILE A 317 -35.04 -42.05 126.20
CA ILE A 317 -36.47 -41.72 126.37
C ILE A 317 -37.36 -42.96 126.25
N ALA A 318 -37.03 -43.92 125.37
CA ALA A 318 -37.75 -45.19 125.25
C ALA A 318 -37.55 -46.09 126.49
N GLU A 319 -36.33 -46.18 127.03
CA GLU A 319 -36.05 -46.89 128.27
C GLU A 319 -36.76 -46.25 129.47
N LEU A 320 -36.74 -44.92 129.59
CA LEU A 320 -37.47 -44.20 130.63
C LEU A 320 -38.98 -44.43 130.52
N LYS A 321 -39.57 -44.41 129.31
CA LYS A 321 -40.99 -44.74 129.09
C LYS A 321 -41.30 -46.19 129.50
N ALA A 322 -40.45 -47.15 129.13
CA ALA A 322 -40.63 -48.55 129.52
C ALA A 322 -40.52 -48.75 131.05
N ASN A 323 -39.65 -48.01 131.72
CA ASN A 323 -39.55 -48.03 133.18
C ASN A 323 -40.74 -47.32 133.86
N CYS A 324 -41.25 -46.21 133.32
CA CYS A 324 -42.52 -45.62 133.77
C CYS A 324 -43.67 -46.62 133.64
N GLN A 325 -43.82 -47.31 132.51
CA GLN A 325 -44.86 -48.34 132.31
C GLN A 325 -44.73 -49.51 133.29
N ARG A 326 -43.50 -49.91 133.66
CA ARG A 326 -43.26 -50.91 134.72
C ARG A 326 -43.70 -50.40 136.10
N TYR A 327 -43.39 -49.14 136.45
CA TYR A 327 -43.85 -48.54 137.69
C TYR A 327 -45.38 -48.36 137.72
N GLU A 328 -45.99 -47.92 136.62
CA GLU A 328 -47.45 -47.83 136.47
C GLU A 328 -48.13 -49.20 136.64
N SER A 329 -47.55 -50.25 136.04
CA SER A 329 -48.04 -51.63 136.19
C SER A 329 -47.96 -52.09 137.65
N SER A 330 -46.82 -51.89 138.31
CA SER A 330 -46.63 -52.28 139.71
C SER A 330 -47.47 -51.44 140.70
N ILE A 331 -47.73 -50.16 140.40
CA ILE A 331 -48.69 -49.32 141.14
C ILE A 331 -50.13 -49.82 140.93
N GLY A 332 -50.44 -50.37 139.75
CA GLY A 332 -51.71 -51.04 139.46
C GLY A 332 -51.89 -52.34 140.25
N GLU A 333 -50.86 -53.19 140.28
CA GLU A 333 -50.80 -54.40 141.11
C GLU A 333 -51.02 -54.06 142.60
N LEU A 334 -50.28 -53.08 143.13
CA LEU A 334 -50.44 -52.59 144.50
C LEU A 334 -51.85 -51.98 144.76
N HIS A 335 -52.47 -51.35 143.76
CA HIS A 335 -53.83 -50.84 143.89
C HIS A 335 -54.87 -51.96 144.00
N GLU A 336 -54.73 -53.01 143.20
CA GLU A 336 -55.61 -54.18 143.23
C GLU A 336 -55.38 -55.00 144.51
N ASP A 337 -54.14 -55.15 144.97
CA ASP A 337 -53.84 -55.72 146.29
C ASP A 337 -54.46 -54.89 147.42
N MET A 338 -54.36 -53.56 147.40
CA MET A 338 -55.04 -52.70 148.36
C MET A 338 -56.58 -52.75 148.26
N LYS A 339 -57.13 -53.06 147.07
CA LYS A 339 -58.58 -53.30 146.90
C LYS A 339 -58.97 -54.65 147.49
N ASN A 340 -58.25 -55.72 147.17
CA ASN A 340 -58.43 -57.06 147.74
C ASN A 340 -58.32 -57.03 149.27
N LEU A 341 -57.36 -56.29 149.82
CA LEU A 341 -57.21 -56.12 151.27
C LEU A 341 -58.39 -55.36 151.89
N ARG A 342 -58.92 -54.34 151.22
CA ARG A 342 -60.14 -53.62 151.65
C ARG A 342 -61.38 -54.51 151.59
N GLU A 343 -61.54 -55.33 150.55
CA GLU A 343 -62.63 -56.31 150.48
C GLU A 343 -62.55 -57.38 151.59
N VAL A 344 -61.34 -57.77 152.01
CA VAL A 344 -61.13 -58.68 153.14
C VAL A 344 -61.38 -57.99 154.49
N VAL A 345 -61.05 -56.71 154.64
CA VAL A 345 -61.40 -55.92 155.83
C VAL A 345 -62.91 -55.73 155.92
N GLN A 346 -63.57 -55.31 154.84
CA GLN A 346 -65.01 -55.12 154.80
C GLN A 346 -65.78 -56.41 155.12
N LYS A 347 -65.34 -57.56 154.59
CA LYS A 347 -65.94 -58.86 154.96
C LYS A 347 -65.80 -59.17 156.45
N LYS A 348 -64.68 -58.81 157.08
CA LYS A 348 -64.52 -58.96 158.54
C LYS A 348 -65.36 -57.96 159.33
N GLU A 349 -65.56 -56.75 158.80
CA GLU A 349 -66.49 -55.78 159.39
C GLU A 349 -67.93 -56.28 159.30
N GLU A 350 -68.34 -56.86 158.17
CA GLU A 350 -69.63 -57.55 158.00
C GLU A 350 -69.76 -58.77 158.95
N ASP A 351 -68.73 -59.63 159.07
CA ASP A 351 -68.71 -60.76 160.01
C ASP A 351 -68.86 -60.30 161.47
N TYR A 352 -68.11 -59.27 161.89
CA TYR A 352 -68.22 -58.72 163.24
C TYR A 352 -69.55 -57.99 163.48
N GLU A 353 -70.11 -57.31 162.47
CA GLU A 353 -71.44 -56.69 162.60
C GLU A 353 -72.55 -57.76 162.69
N ASN A 354 -72.34 -58.93 162.08
CA ASN A 354 -73.22 -60.10 162.21
C ASN A 354 -73.09 -60.78 163.58
N GLU A 355 -71.88 -60.95 164.13
CA GLU A 355 -71.70 -61.35 165.55
C GLU A 355 -72.34 -60.34 166.52
N LEU A 356 -72.25 -59.03 166.23
CA LEU A 356 -72.93 -57.99 167.00
C LEU A 356 -74.45 -58.11 166.89
N LYS A 357 -74.99 -58.46 165.73
CA LYS A 357 -76.43 -58.70 165.53
C LYS A 357 -76.90 -59.93 166.30
N GLU A 358 -76.20 -61.07 166.23
CA GLU A 358 -76.56 -62.25 167.03
C GLU A 358 -76.50 -61.97 168.54
N ARG A 359 -75.42 -61.32 169.02
CA ARG A 359 -75.30 -60.97 170.45
C ARG A 359 -76.29 -59.91 170.88
N SER A 360 -76.64 -58.94 170.04
CA SER A 360 -77.69 -57.95 170.36
C SER A 360 -79.09 -58.54 170.31
N THR A 361 -79.37 -59.56 169.47
CA THR A 361 -80.62 -60.33 169.57
C THR A 361 -80.70 -61.17 170.83
N GLN A 362 -79.62 -61.84 171.25
CA GLN A 362 -79.58 -62.56 172.53
C GLN A 362 -79.73 -61.61 173.74
N ILE A 363 -79.17 -60.41 173.66
CA ILE A 363 -79.37 -59.36 174.67
C ILE A 363 -80.83 -58.86 174.64
N ALA A 364 -81.43 -58.67 173.46
CA ALA A 364 -82.81 -58.22 173.31
C ALA A 364 -83.82 -59.24 173.86
N GLU A 365 -83.62 -60.54 173.62
CA GLU A 365 -84.50 -61.60 174.15
C GLU A 365 -84.43 -61.66 175.69
N LEU A 366 -83.22 -61.55 176.27
CA LEU A 366 -83.02 -61.47 177.73
C LEU A 366 -83.45 -60.12 178.34
N GLN A 367 -83.57 -59.07 177.53
CA GLN A 367 -84.13 -57.77 177.95
C GLN A 367 -85.67 -57.76 177.86
N ASP A 368 -86.28 -58.39 176.86
CA ASP A 368 -87.75 -58.44 176.69
C ASP A 368 -88.44 -59.35 177.73
N GLU A 369 -87.72 -60.31 178.33
CA GLU A 369 -88.17 -60.99 179.56
C GLU A 369 -88.06 -60.11 180.82
N LEU A 370 -87.12 -59.17 180.86
CA LEU A 370 -86.91 -58.22 181.97
C LEU A 370 -87.79 -56.96 181.87
N GLU A 371 -88.17 -56.55 180.66
CA GLU A 371 -88.99 -55.38 180.39
C GLU A 371 -90.49 -55.68 180.60
N LYS A 372 -90.94 -56.91 180.31
CA LYS A 372 -92.25 -57.41 180.79
C LYS A 372 -92.36 -57.53 182.32
N ALA A 373 -91.23 -57.48 183.05
CA ALA A 373 -91.22 -57.37 184.50
C ALA A 373 -91.10 -55.91 185.01
N ASN A 374 -90.79 -54.94 184.13
CA ASN A 374 -90.58 -53.53 184.46
C ASN A 374 -91.38 -52.57 183.56
N GLU A 375 -92.60 -52.96 183.16
CA GLU A 375 -93.55 -52.14 182.39
C GLU A 375 -94.14 -50.94 183.19
N LEU A 376 -93.36 -50.43 184.16
CA LEU A 376 -93.60 -49.26 184.98
C LEU A 376 -92.29 -48.46 185.12
N LEU A 377 -91.91 -47.63 184.11
CA LEU A 377 -91.40 -46.23 184.22
C LEU A 377 -90.64 -45.63 182.98
N LYS A 378 -91.35 -44.94 182.07
CA LYS A 378 -91.02 -43.61 181.43
C LYS A 378 -89.92 -43.38 180.31
N SER A 379 -90.38 -43.20 179.04
CA SER A 379 -90.31 -42.00 178.12
C SER A 379 -89.07 -41.46 177.28
N ARG A 380 -89.22 -41.45 175.92
CA ARG A 380 -89.06 -40.37 174.83
C ARG A 380 -87.71 -39.73 174.26
N TYR A 381 -87.56 -39.69 172.90
CA TYR A 381 -87.00 -38.63 171.92
C TYR A 381 -85.43 -38.46 171.66
N SER A 382 -84.80 -37.84 170.60
CA SER A 382 -85.08 -37.20 169.24
C SER A 382 -83.78 -36.92 168.34
N VAL A 383 -83.81 -36.24 167.13
CA VAL A 383 -82.76 -36.27 165.99
C VAL A 383 -82.56 -34.93 165.12
N GLY A 384 -81.39 -34.63 164.43
CA GLY A 384 -81.13 -33.68 163.26
C GLY A 384 -79.87 -32.69 163.30
N ALA A 385 -79.30 -31.88 162.32
CA ALA A 385 -79.15 -31.73 160.81
C ALA A 385 -78.15 -30.53 160.35
N ALA A 386 -77.63 -30.33 159.08
CA ALA A 386 -76.60 -29.26 158.65
C ALA A 386 -76.38 -28.85 157.09
N THR A 387 -75.40 -27.93 156.71
CA THR A 387 -74.63 -27.55 155.40
C THR A 387 -75.22 -26.66 154.20
N ASP A 388 -74.55 -25.95 153.20
CA ASP A 388 -73.23 -25.20 152.92
C ASP A 388 -73.12 -24.37 151.51
N GLU A 389 -71.92 -23.90 150.96
CA GLU A 389 -71.47 -23.58 149.48
C GLU A 389 -70.88 -22.17 148.87
N GLU A 390 -70.29 -22.08 147.60
CA GLU A 390 -69.46 -20.96 146.88
C GLU A 390 -69.66 -20.69 145.29
N LEU A 391 -68.90 -20.05 144.28
CA LEU A 391 -67.64 -19.22 143.95
C LEU A 391 -67.49 -18.66 142.41
N GLN A 392 -66.52 -17.74 142.00
CA GLN A 392 -65.71 -17.56 140.66
C GLN A 392 -65.59 -16.26 139.69
N LYS A 393 -64.33 -15.86 139.26
CA LYS A 393 -63.65 -15.38 137.94
C LYS A 393 -63.93 -14.04 137.09
N ILE A 394 -63.24 -13.69 135.93
CA ILE A 394 -61.91 -12.95 135.64
C ILE A 394 -61.67 -12.26 134.21
N ALA A 395 -60.99 -11.07 134.15
CA ALA A 395 -60.03 -10.32 133.17
C ALA A 395 -60.14 -10.01 131.59
N PRO A 396 -59.52 -8.91 131.05
CA PRO A 396 -59.45 -8.48 129.59
C PRO A 396 -58.08 -7.93 129.01
N ALA A 397 -57.98 -7.52 127.70
CA ALA A 397 -57.15 -6.38 127.16
C ALA A 397 -57.13 -6.17 125.60
N ALA A 398 -57.45 -4.96 125.06
CA ALA A 398 -57.01 -4.44 123.73
C ALA A 398 -57.46 -2.98 123.43
N ALA A 399 -56.58 -1.96 123.49
CA ALA A 399 -56.86 -0.59 122.99
C ALA A 399 -55.62 0.35 122.94
N ALA A 400 -55.19 0.82 121.75
CA ALA A 400 -54.38 2.06 121.55
C ALA A 400 -54.06 2.37 120.05
N ALA A 401 -54.93 3.03 119.28
CA ALA A 401 -54.60 3.54 117.93
C ALA A 401 -55.57 4.61 117.35
N SER A 402 -55.99 5.62 118.13
CA SER A 402 -56.97 6.63 117.68
C SER A 402 -56.47 8.07 117.83
N GLN A 403 -55.74 8.61 116.85
CA GLN A 403 -55.52 10.06 116.67
C GLN A 403 -54.83 10.40 115.32
N LEU A 404 -55.58 11.01 114.38
CA LEU A 404 -55.26 12.28 113.68
C LEU A 404 -56.16 12.48 112.45
N ILE A 405 -56.79 13.65 112.36
CA ILE A 405 -57.62 14.12 111.24
C ILE A 405 -57.30 15.60 111.02
N ARG A 406 -57.15 16.07 109.77
CA ARG A 406 -57.57 17.41 109.28
C ARG A 406 -57.16 17.66 107.81
N SER A 407 -58.15 17.68 106.90
CA SER A 407 -58.35 18.83 105.99
C SER A 407 -59.62 18.68 105.12
N GLY A 408 -60.47 19.71 105.15
CA GLY A 408 -61.26 20.23 104.02
C GLY A 408 -62.38 19.41 103.35
N MET A 409 -62.20 18.11 103.11
CA MET A 409 -62.98 17.35 102.13
C MET A 409 -63.80 16.25 102.79
N THR A 410 -65.07 16.06 102.40
CA THR A 410 -65.81 14.87 102.87
C THR A 410 -65.19 13.62 102.27
N LEU A 411 -65.19 12.50 103.01
CA LEU A 411 -64.56 11.25 102.57
C LEU A 411 -65.12 10.81 101.20
N SER A 412 -66.42 10.94 101.00
CA SER A 412 -67.13 10.64 99.75
C SER A 412 -66.92 11.66 98.61
N GLN A 413 -66.23 12.76 98.85
CA GLN A 413 -65.71 13.66 97.79
C GLN A 413 -64.25 13.32 97.47
N LEU A 414 -63.41 13.08 98.49
CA LEU A 414 -62.03 12.64 98.30
C LEU A 414 -61.96 11.33 97.51
N TYR A 415 -62.80 10.34 97.84
CA TYR A 415 -62.93 9.09 97.09
C TYR A 415 -63.45 9.29 95.66
N ARG A 416 -64.25 10.34 95.38
CA ARG A 416 -64.74 10.64 94.02
C ARG A 416 -63.67 11.29 93.16
N GLU A 417 -62.91 12.26 93.69
CA GLU A 417 -61.78 12.83 92.96
C GLU A 417 -60.65 11.80 92.80
N TYR A 418 -60.38 10.96 93.81
CA TYR A 418 -59.42 9.86 93.70
C TYR A 418 -59.84 8.83 92.63
N ALA A 419 -61.11 8.44 92.60
CA ALA A 419 -61.65 7.56 91.54
C ALA A 419 -61.62 8.23 90.15
N ARG A 420 -61.88 9.54 90.07
CA ARG A 420 -61.78 10.30 88.81
C ARG A 420 -60.36 10.35 88.29
N VAL A 421 -59.39 10.72 89.14
CA VAL A 421 -57.97 10.79 88.79
C VAL A 421 -57.39 9.40 88.47
N ILE A 422 -57.87 8.33 89.11
CA ILE A 422 -57.54 6.96 88.70
C ILE A 422 -58.13 6.62 87.33
N GLY A 423 -59.39 6.99 87.07
CA GLY A 423 -60.02 6.79 85.76
C GLY A 423 -59.29 7.53 84.64
N GLU A 424 -58.98 8.81 84.85
CA GLU A 424 -58.19 9.64 83.94
C GLU A 424 -56.78 9.07 83.73
N LEU A 425 -56.12 8.60 84.79
CA LEU A 425 -54.81 7.94 84.68
C LEU A 425 -54.87 6.62 83.89
N GLU A 426 -55.91 5.80 84.09
CA GLU A 426 -56.06 4.53 83.37
C GLU A 426 -56.43 4.76 81.89
N GLU A 427 -57.26 5.77 81.59
CA GLU A 427 -57.55 6.21 80.23
C GLU A 427 -56.28 6.72 79.54
N GLN A 428 -55.46 7.53 80.21
CA GLN A 428 -54.15 7.96 79.68
C GLN A 428 -53.17 6.79 79.50
N LYS A 429 -53.18 5.75 80.35
CA LYS A 429 -52.39 4.53 80.09
C LYS A 429 -52.87 3.79 78.85
N VAL A 430 -54.19 3.64 78.68
CA VAL A 430 -54.78 2.97 77.50
C VAL A 430 -54.45 3.73 76.21
N LEU A 431 -54.51 5.07 76.23
CA LEU A 431 -54.13 5.92 75.10
C LEU A 431 -52.63 5.85 74.79
N ASN A 432 -51.75 5.87 75.80
CA ASN A 432 -50.31 5.66 75.57
C ASN A 432 -50.04 4.25 75.02
N LEU A 433 -50.69 3.21 75.56
CA LEU A 433 -50.55 1.84 75.06
C LEU A 433 -51.04 1.71 73.60
N GLN A 434 -52.10 2.42 73.22
CA GLN A 434 -52.55 2.49 71.82
C GLN A 434 -51.50 3.17 70.93
N LEU A 435 -50.97 4.32 71.36
CA LEU A 435 -49.92 5.05 70.63
C LEU A 435 -48.62 4.25 70.50
N ASP A 436 -48.18 3.54 71.54
CA ASP A 436 -47.00 2.66 71.53
C ASP A 436 -47.20 1.49 70.56
N ASN A 437 -48.40 0.92 70.48
CA ASN A 437 -48.74 -0.14 69.51
C ASN A 437 -48.79 0.40 68.06
N GLU A 438 -49.38 1.58 67.82
CA GLU A 438 -49.38 2.23 66.50
C GLU A 438 -47.95 2.57 66.05
N MET A 439 -47.15 3.16 66.93
CA MET A 439 -45.75 3.51 66.65
C MET A 439 -44.90 2.26 66.39
N SER A 440 -45.10 1.20 67.16
CA SER A 440 -44.44 -0.11 66.95
C SER A 440 -44.84 -0.72 65.61
N THR A 441 -46.12 -0.66 65.22
CA THR A 441 -46.61 -1.12 63.90
C THR A 441 -45.94 -0.33 62.76
N ILE A 442 -45.80 0.99 62.90
CA ILE A 442 -45.11 1.83 61.91
C ILE A 442 -43.61 1.48 61.82
N VAL A 443 -42.94 1.20 62.95
CA VAL A 443 -41.55 0.74 62.97
C VAL A 443 -41.41 -0.63 62.28
N GLU A 444 -42.27 -1.60 62.59
CA GLU A 444 -42.29 -2.91 61.93
C GLU A 444 -42.50 -2.78 60.41
N GLU A 445 -43.40 -1.90 59.94
CA GLU A 445 -43.59 -1.65 58.51
C GLU A 445 -42.36 -0.99 57.86
N ILE A 446 -41.68 -0.08 58.55
CA ILE A 446 -40.43 0.54 58.06
C ILE A 446 -39.31 -0.49 57.99
N GLU A 447 -39.09 -1.29 59.03
CA GLU A 447 -38.05 -2.33 59.08
C GLU A 447 -38.29 -3.43 58.03
N LYS A 448 -39.55 -3.84 57.85
CA LYS A 448 -39.97 -4.80 56.81
C LYS A 448 -39.76 -4.28 55.39
N ASN A 449 -39.85 -2.97 55.18
CA ASN A 449 -39.62 -2.34 53.88
C ASN A 449 -38.17 -1.90 53.63
N ALA A 450 -37.38 -1.66 54.67
CA ALA A 450 -35.95 -1.32 54.58
C ALA A 450 -35.12 -2.26 53.66
N PRO A 451 -35.25 -3.61 53.71
CA PRO A 451 -34.52 -4.48 52.78
C PRO A 451 -35.00 -4.33 51.33
N ASN A 452 -36.26 -3.99 51.09
CA ASN A 452 -36.78 -3.73 49.74
C ASN A 452 -36.21 -2.42 49.18
N TRP A 453 -36.19 -1.34 49.98
CA TRP A 453 -35.54 -0.07 49.61
C TRP A 453 -34.04 -0.24 49.34
N LYS A 454 -33.33 -0.99 50.20
CA LYS A 454 -31.91 -1.30 49.99
C LYS A 454 -31.69 -2.07 48.68
N ARG A 455 -32.50 -3.11 48.41
CA ARG A 455 -32.44 -3.90 47.17
C ARG A 455 -32.74 -3.05 45.93
N GLN A 456 -33.73 -2.16 45.99
CA GLN A 456 -34.05 -1.23 44.91
C GLN A 456 -32.89 -0.25 44.65
N LYS A 457 -32.29 0.32 45.71
CA LYS A 457 -31.10 1.16 45.57
C LYS A 457 -29.94 0.38 44.92
N GLU A 458 -29.60 -0.79 45.43
CA GLU A 458 -28.54 -1.63 44.84
C GLU A 458 -28.82 -1.99 43.37
N GLN A 459 -30.09 -2.14 42.97
CA GLN A 459 -30.48 -2.39 41.59
C GLN A 459 -30.36 -1.13 40.72
N LEU A 460 -30.68 0.06 41.25
CA LEU A 460 -30.46 1.34 40.59
C LEU A 460 -28.97 1.63 40.41
N ASP A 461 -28.15 1.46 41.47
CA ASP A 461 -26.70 1.66 41.43
C ASP A 461 -26.03 0.74 40.37
N ARG A 462 -26.50 -0.52 40.26
CA ARG A 462 -26.09 -1.46 39.20
C ARG A 462 -26.58 -1.05 37.80
N SER A 463 -27.77 -0.45 37.70
CA SER A 463 -28.31 0.03 36.43
C SER A 463 -27.64 1.32 35.94
N LEU A 464 -27.19 2.18 36.86
CA LEU A 464 -26.43 3.39 36.56
C LEU A 464 -25.03 3.02 36.07
N THR A 465 -24.28 2.22 36.84
CA THR A 465 -22.95 1.74 36.43
C THR A 465 -22.96 0.94 35.12
N HIS A 466 -24.06 0.24 34.81
CA HIS A 466 -24.24 -0.37 33.48
C HIS A 466 -24.50 0.66 32.37
N ASN A 467 -25.26 1.73 32.65
CA ASN A 467 -25.51 2.84 31.71
C ASN A 467 -24.24 3.66 31.43
N ASP A 468 -23.44 3.93 32.47
CA ASP A 468 -22.13 4.58 32.37
C ASP A 468 -21.22 3.77 31.45
N HIS A 469 -21.14 2.45 31.63
CA HIS A 469 -20.33 1.58 30.77
C HIS A 469 -20.88 1.45 29.33
N LEU A 470 -22.21 1.45 29.13
CA LEU A 470 -22.79 1.52 27.78
C LEU A 470 -22.49 2.86 27.09
N THR A 471 -22.45 3.95 27.85
CA THR A 471 -22.07 5.28 27.35
C THR A 471 -20.59 5.31 26.96
N GLU A 472 -19.71 4.77 27.81
CA GLU A 472 -18.28 4.61 27.53
C GLU A 472 -18.02 3.72 26.29
N GLN A 473 -18.81 2.65 26.11
CA GLN A 473 -18.77 1.82 24.89
C GLN A 473 -19.23 2.59 23.64
N LEU A 474 -20.28 3.42 23.76
CA LEU A 474 -20.78 4.25 22.66
C LEU A 474 -19.78 5.35 22.25
N GLU A 475 -19.09 5.97 23.21
CA GLU A 475 -18.03 6.94 22.94
C GLU A 475 -16.84 6.28 22.23
N LYS A 476 -16.34 5.14 22.74
CA LYS A 476 -15.27 4.37 22.08
C LYS A 476 -15.65 3.95 20.66
N ALA A 477 -16.87 3.45 20.45
CA ALA A 477 -17.37 3.10 19.12
C ALA A 477 -17.55 4.32 18.19
N ALA A 478 -17.84 5.50 18.74
CA ALA A 478 -17.91 6.74 17.98
C ALA A 478 -16.51 7.23 17.55
N ASP A 479 -15.52 7.16 18.43
CA ASP A 479 -14.12 7.50 18.14
C ASP A 479 -13.48 6.53 17.14
N GLU A 480 -13.69 5.21 17.32
CA GLU A 480 -13.30 4.19 16.34
C GLU A 480 -13.91 4.48 14.96
N ARG A 481 -15.21 4.79 14.90
CA ARG A 481 -15.88 5.18 13.65
C ARG A 481 -15.29 6.44 13.03
N MET A 482 -14.95 7.45 13.84
CA MET A 482 -14.31 8.68 13.34
C MET A 482 -12.90 8.43 12.81
N SER A 483 -12.11 7.61 13.50
CA SER A 483 -10.79 7.16 13.05
C SER A 483 -10.88 6.37 11.73
N LEU A 484 -11.81 5.42 11.63
CA LEU A 484 -12.06 4.64 10.40
C LEU A 484 -12.54 5.53 9.24
N LEU A 485 -13.34 6.57 9.50
CA LEU A 485 -13.74 7.54 8.48
C LEU A 485 -12.54 8.36 7.98
N GLN A 486 -11.66 8.83 8.86
CA GLN A 486 -10.42 9.53 8.49
C GLN A 486 -9.46 8.63 7.69
N GLN A 487 -9.30 7.37 8.10
CA GLN A 487 -8.51 6.38 7.37
C GLN A 487 -9.09 6.13 5.96
N LYS A 488 -10.42 5.94 5.85
CA LYS A 488 -11.14 5.81 4.57
C LYS A 488 -10.94 7.04 3.68
N ASP A 489 -10.97 8.25 4.24
CA ASP A 489 -10.75 9.49 3.49
C ASP A 489 -9.27 9.76 3.16
N SER A 490 -8.31 9.13 3.84
CA SER A 490 -6.91 9.07 3.39
C SER A 490 -6.76 8.08 2.24
N ALA A 491 -7.20 6.84 2.42
CA ALA A 491 -7.15 5.79 1.41
C ALA A 491 -7.86 6.18 0.10
N LEU A 492 -8.96 6.95 0.16
CA LEU A 492 -9.63 7.49 -1.03
C LEU A 492 -8.80 8.56 -1.77
N ARG A 493 -8.00 9.38 -1.05
CA ARG A 493 -7.07 10.34 -1.66
C ARG A 493 -5.85 9.63 -2.26
N GLU A 494 -5.30 8.65 -1.56
CA GLU A 494 -4.23 7.79 -2.07
C GLU A 494 -4.67 6.99 -3.30
N LEU A 495 -5.91 6.49 -3.31
CA LEU A 495 -6.52 5.82 -4.46
C LEU A 495 -6.79 6.77 -5.64
N SER A 496 -7.15 8.04 -5.39
CA SER A 496 -7.33 9.01 -6.49
C SER A 496 -5.99 9.46 -7.08
N PHE A 497 -4.97 9.63 -6.25
CA PHE A 497 -3.60 9.91 -6.65
C PHE A 497 -3.00 8.76 -7.49
N THR A 498 -3.00 7.54 -6.98
CA THR A 498 -2.47 6.36 -7.69
C THR A 498 -3.23 6.05 -8.99
N LYS A 499 -4.54 6.33 -9.07
CA LYS A 499 -5.28 6.29 -10.34
C LYS A 499 -4.80 7.33 -11.34
N MET A 500 -4.58 8.57 -10.90
CA MET A 500 -4.07 9.65 -11.77
C MET A 500 -2.65 9.34 -12.27
N GLU A 501 -1.79 8.78 -11.42
CA GLU A 501 -0.47 8.28 -11.83
C GLU A 501 -0.56 7.10 -12.81
N LEU A 502 -1.44 6.13 -12.55
CA LEU A 502 -1.67 5.00 -13.46
C LEU A 502 -2.14 5.48 -14.84
N GLU A 503 -3.08 6.41 -14.92
CA GLU A 503 -3.50 7.00 -16.19
C GLU A 503 -2.35 7.76 -16.87
N ARG A 504 -1.49 8.46 -16.11
CA ARG A 504 -0.29 9.12 -16.64
C ARG A 504 0.68 8.10 -17.24
N PHE A 505 1.02 7.04 -16.51
CA PHE A 505 1.91 5.98 -16.99
C PHE A 505 1.31 5.24 -18.19
N GLN A 506 -0.02 5.03 -18.24
CA GLN A 506 -0.68 4.49 -19.43
C GLN A 506 -0.51 5.41 -20.66
N ARG A 507 -0.71 6.73 -20.51
CA ARG A 507 -0.49 7.73 -21.58
C ARG A 507 0.97 7.83 -22.03
N GLU A 508 1.92 7.66 -21.11
CA GLU A 508 3.35 7.62 -21.41
C GLU A 508 3.73 6.31 -22.13
N HIS A 509 3.18 5.17 -21.69
CA HIS A 509 3.39 3.86 -22.32
C HIS A 509 2.77 3.76 -23.73
N THR A 510 1.60 4.37 -23.99
CA THR A 510 1.05 4.41 -25.36
C THR A 510 1.94 5.21 -26.31
N LYS A 511 2.43 6.38 -25.87
CA LYS A 511 3.38 7.19 -26.65
C LYS A 511 4.69 6.46 -26.91
N LEU A 512 5.23 5.77 -25.89
CA LEU A 512 6.44 4.97 -26.03
C LEU A 512 6.23 3.82 -27.02
N ARG A 513 5.08 3.11 -26.94
CA ARG A 513 4.71 2.07 -27.92
C ARG A 513 4.63 2.63 -29.34
N GLU A 514 4.01 3.79 -29.55
CA GLU A 514 3.94 4.46 -30.86
C GLU A 514 5.34 4.81 -31.39
N GLN A 515 6.22 5.33 -30.53
CA GLN A 515 7.63 5.63 -30.86
C GLN A 515 8.42 4.36 -31.20
N THR A 516 8.33 3.30 -30.40
CA THR A 516 8.99 2.00 -30.69
C THR A 516 8.47 1.38 -31.98
N THR A 517 7.18 1.52 -32.28
CA THR A 517 6.59 1.11 -33.56
C THR A 517 7.22 1.88 -34.73
N HIS A 518 7.33 3.20 -34.61
CA HIS A 518 7.90 4.04 -35.65
C HIS A 518 9.40 3.76 -35.85
N LEU A 519 10.17 3.58 -34.77
CA LEU A 519 11.59 3.21 -34.84
C LEU A 519 11.80 1.85 -35.52
N LEU A 520 11.01 0.82 -35.17
CA LEU A 520 11.07 -0.48 -35.85
C LEU A 520 10.68 -0.38 -37.33
N PHE A 521 9.70 0.47 -37.67
CA PHE A 521 9.33 0.73 -39.06
C PHE A 521 10.46 1.42 -39.85
N VAL A 522 11.13 2.41 -39.25
CA VAL A 522 12.29 3.07 -39.86
C VAL A 522 13.41 2.04 -40.08
N ILE A 523 13.80 1.29 -39.04
CA ILE A 523 14.84 0.26 -39.12
C ILE A 523 14.54 -0.79 -40.19
N GLU A 524 13.30 -1.31 -40.28
CA GLU A 524 12.91 -2.28 -41.31
C GLU A 524 12.93 -1.67 -42.73
N SER A 525 12.56 -0.39 -42.87
CA SER A 525 12.63 0.32 -44.14
C SER A 525 14.07 0.61 -44.61
N GLU A 526 14.96 0.96 -43.67
CA GLU A 526 16.38 1.19 -43.90
C GLU A 526 17.13 -0.13 -44.17
N ALA A 527 16.81 -1.20 -43.45
CA ALA A 527 17.35 -2.53 -43.71
C ALA A 527 16.99 -3.00 -45.13
N ARG A 528 15.78 -2.73 -45.62
CA ARG A 528 15.39 -3.04 -47.00
C ARG A 528 16.16 -2.25 -48.05
N THR A 529 16.34 -0.94 -47.88
CA THR A 529 17.10 -0.13 -48.86
C THR A 529 18.60 -0.42 -48.81
N SER A 530 19.15 -0.69 -47.62
CA SER A 530 20.52 -1.16 -47.43
C SER A 530 20.78 -2.52 -48.12
N ASN A 531 19.82 -3.43 -48.08
CA ASN A 531 19.85 -4.70 -48.82
C ASN A 531 19.55 -4.56 -50.33
N GLY A 532 19.63 -3.35 -50.89
CA GLY A 532 19.44 -3.08 -52.33
C GLY A 532 17.98 -3.11 -52.80
N GLY A 533 17.01 -3.16 -51.89
CA GLY A 533 15.59 -3.10 -52.22
C GLY A 533 15.13 -1.69 -52.65
N PRO A 534 14.15 -1.57 -53.57
CA PRO A 534 13.60 -0.28 -53.95
C PRO A 534 12.87 0.40 -52.77
N PRO A 535 12.80 1.75 -52.73
CA PRO A 535 12.03 2.46 -51.70
C PRO A 535 10.55 2.06 -51.71
N LEU A 536 9.99 1.76 -50.53
CA LEU A 536 8.61 1.30 -50.41
C LEU A 536 7.61 2.38 -50.85
N GLY A 537 6.60 1.97 -51.62
CA GLY A 537 5.44 2.82 -51.91
C GLY A 537 4.57 3.06 -50.66
N ALA A 538 3.82 4.16 -50.63
CA ALA A 538 3.05 4.58 -49.44
C ALA A 538 2.08 3.51 -48.88
N ASP A 539 1.51 2.65 -49.74
CA ASP A 539 0.64 1.56 -49.31
C ASP A 539 1.40 0.31 -48.81
N GLU A 540 2.63 0.09 -49.27
CA GLU A 540 3.52 -0.92 -48.67
C GLU A 540 4.03 -0.45 -47.31
N GLN A 541 4.37 0.84 -47.18
CA GLN A 541 4.72 1.47 -45.91
C GLN A 541 3.57 1.30 -44.89
N ARG A 542 2.32 1.60 -45.28
CA ARG A 542 1.14 1.35 -44.45
C ARG A 542 1.01 -0.12 -44.03
N ARG A 543 1.09 -1.06 -44.98
CA ARG A 543 1.03 -2.51 -44.70
C ARG A 543 2.13 -2.96 -43.73
N MET A 544 3.35 -2.48 -43.90
CA MET A 544 4.48 -2.78 -43.02
C MET A 544 4.24 -2.27 -41.60
N TYR A 545 3.80 -1.01 -41.44
CA TYR A 545 3.47 -0.44 -40.13
C TYR A 545 2.32 -1.21 -39.44
N THR A 546 1.29 -1.62 -40.19
CA THR A 546 0.23 -2.50 -39.68
C THR A 546 0.74 -3.88 -39.29
N SER A 547 1.72 -4.44 -40.02
CA SER A 547 2.35 -5.72 -39.67
C SER A 547 3.19 -5.61 -38.39
N ILE A 548 3.95 -4.53 -38.22
CA ILE A 548 4.79 -4.29 -37.04
C ILE A 548 3.91 -4.09 -35.79
N THR A 549 2.87 -3.24 -35.87
CA THR A 549 1.91 -3.06 -34.76
C THR A 549 1.20 -4.36 -34.37
N GLY A 550 0.80 -5.17 -35.34
CA GLY A 550 0.19 -6.49 -35.12
C GLY A 550 1.13 -7.49 -34.46
N LEU A 551 2.39 -7.58 -34.92
CA LEU A 551 3.40 -8.46 -34.33
C LEU A 551 3.77 -8.03 -32.90
N GLN A 552 3.94 -6.73 -32.64
CA GLN A 552 4.12 -6.22 -31.28
C GLN A 552 2.96 -6.59 -30.37
N GLN A 553 1.72 -6.41 -30.82
CA GLN A 553 0.54 -6.69 -30.01
C GLN A 553 0.44 -8.18 -29.66
N LYS A 554 0.76 -9.07 -30.61
CA LYS A 554 0.85 -10.51 -30.36
C LYS A 554 1.99 -10.87 -29.40
N ASN A 555 3.13 -10.19 -29.48
CA ASN A 555 4.25 -10.41 -28.54
C ASN A 555 3.86 -10.01 -27.10
N ILE A 556 3.23 -8.83 -26.93
CA ILE A 556 2.70 -8.39 -25.63
C ILE A 556 1.66 -9.38 -25.08
N GLN A 557 0.77 -9.93 -25.93
CA GLN A 557 -0.18 -10.97 -25.52
C GLN A 557 0.54 -12.25 -25.03
N LEU A 558 1.52 -12.75 -25.79
CA LEU A 558 2.32 -13.93 -25.41
C LEU A 558 3.14 -13.70 -24.13
N GLN A 559 3.62 -12.46 -23.89
CA GLN A 559 4.29 -12.09 -22.65
C GLN A 559 3.32 -12.13 -21.45
N MET A 560 2.12 -11.53 -21.57
CA MET A 560 1.10 -11.61 -20.52
C MET A 560 0.64 -13.05 -20.26
N GLU A 561 0.49 -13.88 -21.30
CA GLU A 561 0.18 -15.31 -21.18
C GLU A 561 1.29 -16.07 -20.45
N LEU A 562 2.57 -15.80 -20.77
CA LEU A 562 3.72 -16.39 -20.09
C LEU A 562 3.77 -15.99 -18.60
N GLU A 563 3.58 -14.71 -18.28
CA GLU A 563 3.51 -14.24 -16.89
C GLU A 563 2.32 -14.84 -16.12
N ASN A 564 1.17 -15.02 -16.77
CA ASN A 564 0.00 -15.67 -16.17
C ASN A 564 0.32 -17.13 -15.83
N VAL A 565 0.92 -17.88 -16.76
CA VAL A 565 1.37 -19.26 -16.53
C VAL A 565 2.43 -19.33 -15.44
N GLN A 566 3.39 -18.39 -15.40
CA GLN A 566 4.38 -18.29 -14.33
C GLN A 566 3.71 -18.05 -12.97
N ARG A 567 2.85 -17.04 -12.84
CA ARG A 567 2.13 -16.72 -11.59
C ARG A 567 1.25 -17.89 -11.12
N ASP A 568 0.57 -18.59 -12.01
CA ASP A 568 -0.25 -19.75 -11.64
C ASP A 568 0.60 -20.99 -11.32
N SER A 569 1.78 -21.14 -11.92
CA SER A 569 2.75 -22.16 -11.51
C SER A 569 3.31 -21.88 -10.11
N GLN A 570 3.62 -20.62 -9.81
CA GLN A 570 4.10 -20.19 -8.49
C GLN A 570 3.04 -20.42 -7.41
N LYS A 571 1.78 -20.00 -7.64
CA LYS A 571 0.66 -20.28 -6.72
C LYS A 571 0.50 -21.77 -6.43
N ARG A 572 0.64 -22.65 -7.43
CA ARG A 572 0.57 -24.11 -7.23
C ARG A 572 1.70 -24.62 -6.32
N VAL A 573 2.90 -24.05 -6.43
CA VAL A 573 4.01 -24.36 -5.51
C VAL A 573 3.73 -23.82 -4.11
N GLU A 574 3.22 -22.59 -3.99
CA GLU A 574 2.84 -21.98 -2.71
C GLU A 574 1.71 -22.74 -2.00
N ASP A 575 0.66 -23.14 -2.72
CA ASP A 575 -0.42 -23.99 -2.20
C ASP A 575 0.09 -25.38 -1.79
N ALA A 576 0.96 -26.02 -2.59
CA ALA A 576 1.57 -27.30 -2.25
C ALA A 576 2.44 -27.20 -0.98
N VAL A 577 3.27 -26.17 -0.89
CA VAL A 577 4.07 -25.87 0.32
C VAL A 577 3.16 -25.54 1.51
N ARG A 578 2.03 -24.85 1.32
CA ARG A 578 1.05 -24.58 2.39
C ARG A 578 0.39 -25.86 2.87
N ILE A 579 -0.02 -26.75 1.97
CA ILE A 579 -0.61 -28.06 2.30
C ILE A 579 0.38 -28.92 3.08
N GLU A 580 1.63 -29.04 2.60
CA GLU A 580 2.66 -29.79 3.30
C GLU A 580 3.02 -29.17 4.66
N SER A 581 3.04 -27.83 4.74
CA SER A 581 3.22 -27.11 6.00
C SER A 581 2.04 -27.26 6.97
N VAL A 582 0.83 -27.59 6.50
CA VAL A 582 -0.29 -27.99 7.38
C VAL A 582 -0.10 -29.44 7.82
N ARG A 583 0.17 -30.36 6.88
CA ARG A 583 0.41 -31.79 7.12
C ARG A 583 1.49 -32.00 8.20
N LEU A 584 2.64 -31.34 8.08
CA LEU A 584 3.75 -31.41 9.04
C LEU A 584 3.40 -30.78 10.41
N ARG A 585 2.50 -29.80 10.47
CA ARG A 585 2.01 -29.24 11.74
C ARG A 585 1.01 -30.17 12.42
N GLU A 586 0.17 -30.85 11.66
CA GLU A 586 -0.74 -31.88 12.17
C GLU A 586 0.03 -33.09 12.71
N GLU A 587 1.04 -33.59 11.97
CA GLU A 587 1.95 -34.66 12.42
C GLU A 587 2.72 -34.29 13.70
N LEU A 588 3.23 -33.06 13.77
CA LEU A 588 3.89 -32.54 14.98
C LEU A 588 2.91 -32.48 16.17
N GLU A 589 1.68 -32.06 15.94
CA GLU A 589 0.66 -31.91 16.98
C GLU A 589 0.11 -33.27 17.46
N THR A 590 0.01 -34.27 16.59
CA THR A 590 -0.26 -35.67 17.02
C THR A 590 0.90 -36.21 17.84
N SER A 591 2.15 -35.99 17.42
CA SER A 591 3.33 -36.47 18.15
C SER A 591 3.49 -35.82 19.53
N LYS A 592 3.13 -34.53 19.68
CA LYS A 592 3.02 -33.88 21.01
C LYS A 592 2.00 -34.58 21.91
N LYS A 593 0.80 -34.86 21.41
CA LYS A 593 -0.27 -35.49 22.19
C LYS A 593 0.10 -36.92 22.59
N GLU A 594 0.80 -37.64 21.74
CA GLU A 594 1.41 -38.93 22.10
C GLU A 594 2.45 -38.77 23.22
N HIS A 595 3.32 -37.75 23.15
CA HIS A 595 4.30 -37.46 24.20
C HIS A 595 3.64 -37.06 25.53
N GLU A 596 2.61 -36.21 25.52
CA GLU A 596 1.82 -35.83 26.70
C GLU A 596 1.13 -37.04 27.33
N ASN A 597 0.51 -37.91 26.53
CA ASN A 597 -0.09 -39.16 26.99
C ASN A 597 0.95 -40.09 27.63
N LEU A 598 2.13 -40.22 27.03
CA LEU A 598 3.25 -40.99 27.60
C LEU A 598 3.78 -40.37 28.89
N GLN A 599 3.80 -39.03 29.01
CA GLN A 599 4.21 -38.32 30.21
C GLN A 599 3.19 -38.50 31.36
N VAL A 600 1.89 -38.50 31.05
CA VAL A 600 0.81 -38.83 32.00
C VAL A 600 0.94 -40.29 32.47
N ALA A 601 1.14 -41.24 31.55
CA ALA A 601 1.36 -42.64 31.89
C ALA A 601 2.61 -42.85 32.76
N MET A 602 3.72 -42.19 32.42
CA MET A 602 4.96 -42.18 33.22
C MET A 602 4.75 -41.61 34.63
N ASN A 603 3.97 -40.53 34.76
CA ASN A 603 3.66 -39.96 36.08
C ASN A 603 2.72 -40.85 36.89
N HIS A 604 1.73 -41.50 36.26
CA HIS A 604 0.90 -42.52 36.91
C HIS A 604 1.75 -43.70 37.42
N LEU A 605 2.69 -44.20 36.61
CA LEU A 605 3.62 -45.25 37.02
C LEU A 605 4.49 -44.83 38.22
N LYS A 606 4.96 -43.57 38.27
CA LYS A 606 5.67 -43.04 39.46
C LYS A 606 4.76 -43.03 40.70
N THR A 607 3.50 -42.64 40.59
CA THR A 607 2.55 -42.67 41.72
C THR A 607 2.28 -44.09 42.20
N VAL A 608 2.13 -45.05 41.27
CA VAL A 608 2.00 -46.48 41.60
C VAL A 608 3.27 -46.99 42.30
N MET A 609 4.45 -46.68 41.79
CA MET A 609 5.73 -47.02 42.44
C MET A 609 5.79 -46.46 43.86
N ALA A 610 5.57 -45.16 44.06
CA ALA A 610 5.56 -44.55 45.40
C ALA A 610 4.55 -45.19 46.36
N SER A 611 3.39 -45.63 45.86
CA SER A 611 2.41 -46.37 46.68
C SER A 611 2.88 -47.78 47.06
N LEU A 612 3.59 -48.48 46.17
CA LEU A 612 4.21 -49.78 46.45
C LEU A 612 5.39 -49.65 47.41
N GLU A 613 6.16 -48.56 47.32
CA GLU A 613 7.20 -48.22 48.30
C GLU A 613 6.60 -47.94 49.67
N GLN A 614 5.51 -47.17 49.75
CA GLN A 614 4.80 -46.96 51.01
C GLN A 614 4.21 -48.26 51.58
N GLN A 615 3.72 -49.18 50.74
CA GLN A 615 3.26 -50.51 51.19
C GLN A 615 4.42 -51.37 51.71
N ARG A 616 5.54 -51.43 50.98
CA ARG A 616 6.80 -52.09 51.39
C ARG A 616 7.25 -51.58 52.75
N ASP A 617 7.25 -50.26 52.94
CA ASP A 617 7.77 -49.62 54.15
C ASP A 617 6.79 -49.78 55.33
N ARG A 618 5.47 -49.80 55.10
CA ARG A 618 4.49 -50.20 56.14
C ARG A 618 4.65 -51.66 56.57
N LEU A 619 4.88 -52.57 55.63
CA LEU A 619 5.11 -53.99 55.94
C LEU A 619 6.42 -54.18 56.71
N ARG A 620 7.45 -53.40 56.37
CA ARG A 620 8.71 -53.33 57.12
C ARG A 620 8.50 -52.81 58.55
N ASP A 621 7.76 -51.71 58.70
CA ASP A 621 7.38 -51.13 60.00
C ASP A 621 6.67 -52.15 60.90
N LEU A 622 5.74 -52.94 60.34
CA LEU A 622 5.02 -53.98 61.08
C LEU A 622 5.92 -55.15 61.51
N VAL A 623 6.93 -55.48 60.71
CA VAL A 623 7.96 -56.48 61.07
C VAL A 623 8.91 -55.94 62.13
N GLU A 624 9.36 -54.68 62.03
CA GLU A 624 10.28 -54.05 62.99
C GLU A 624 9.59 -53.72 64.33
N LYS A 625 8.26 -53.55 64.37
CA LYS A 625 7.48 -53.24 65.59
C LYS A 625 7.01 -54.46 66.40
N GLY A 626 7.24 -55.69 65.91
CA GLY A 626 7.17 -56.91 66.73
C GLY A 626 5.80 -57.34 67.28
N SER A 627 4.68 -56.76 66.85
CA SER A 627 3.32 -57.10 67.33
C SER A 627 2.75 -58.41 66.76
N LEU A 628 3.63 -59.37 66.41
CA LEU A 628 3.32 -60.48 65.51
C LEU A 628 2.78 -61.76 66.20
N ASP A 629 2.68 -61.84 67.52
CA ASP A 629 2.22 -63.07 68.18
C ASP A 629 0.71 -63.36 68.06
N PRO A 630 -0.22 -62.45 68.38
CA PRO A 630 -1.65 -62.77 68.28
C PRO A 630 -2.16 -62.76 66.84
N GLU A 631 -1.86 -61.72 66.07
CA GLU A 631 -2.41 -61.52 64.73
C GLU A 631 -1.75 -62.44 63.68
N ALA A 632 -0.45 -62.75 63.80
CA ALA A 632 0.14 -63.76 62.91
C ALA A 632 -0.23 -65.19 63.31
N ALA A 633 -0.63 -65.48 64.56
CA ALA A 633 -1.23 -66.76 64.91
C ALA A 633 -2.62 -66.91 64.27
N GLN A 634 -3.44 -65.86 64.34
CA GLN A 634 -4.74 -65.76 63.65
C GLN A 634 -4.58 -65.96 62.13
N LEU A 635 -3.73 -65.15 61.48
CA LEU A 635 -3.49 -65.22 60.03
C LEU A 635 -2.79 -66.51 59.58
N ARG A 636 -1.99 -67.16 60.43
CA ARG A 636 -1.44 -68.51 60.16
C ARG A 636 -2.55 -69.55 60.18
N LYS A 637 -3.47 -69.51 61.15
CA LYS A 637 -4.61 -70.42 61.21
C LYS A 637 -5.53 -70.22 60.00
N GLU A 638 -5.87 -68.99 59.66
CA GLU A 638 -6.65 -68.66 58.47
C GLU A 638 -5.95 -69.06 57.16
N ASN A 639 -4.61 -69.05 57.12
CA ASN A 639 -3.84 -69.63 56.02
C ASN A 639 -3.86 -71.18 55.98
N GLU A 640 -3.86 -71.87 57.12
CA GLU A 640 -4.02 -73.33 57.17
C GLU A 640 -5.44 -73.71 56.71
N ASP A 641 -6.46 -73.02 57.23
CA ASP A 641 -7.87 -73.22 56.86
C ASP A 641 -8.09 -72.91 55.36
N MET A 642 -7.55 -71.81 54.82
CA MET A 642 -7.60 -71.52 53.37
C MET A 642 -6.78 -72.50 52.51
N LYS A 643 -5.69 -73.11 53.03
CA LYS A 643 -4.99 -74.20 52.31
C LYS A 643 -5.83 -75.49 52.30
N LEU A 644 -6.55 -75.79 53.37
CA LEU A 644 -7.48 -76.91 53.44
C LEU A 644 -8.66 -76.69 52.47
N GLU A 645 -9.22 -75.49 52.39
CA GLU A 645 -10.21 -75.15 51.36
C GLU A 645 -9.61 -75.21 49.94
N LEU A 646 -8.41 -74.66 49.71
CA LEU A 646 -7.76 -74.69 48.39
C LEU A 646 -7.43 -76.11 47.93
N THR A 647 -7.05 -77.01 48.83
CA THR A 647 -6.81 -78.43 48.51
C THR A 647 -8.11 -79.19 48.30
N SER A 648 -9.16 -78.91 49.08
CA SER A 648 -10.53 -79.40 48.83
C SER A 648 -11.06 -78.95 47.46
N ILE A 649 -10.94 -77.67 47.12
CA ILE A 649 -11.33 -77.09 45.83
C ILE A 649 -10.50 -77.68 44.69
N LYS A 650 -9.18 -77.89 44.85
CA LYS A 650 -8.34 -78.56 43.85
C LYS A 650 -8.73 -80.02 43.63
N ALA A 651 -9.02 -80.79 44.68
CA ALA A 651 -9.53 -82.16 44.55
C ALA A 651 -10.90 -82.18 43.85
N ARG A 652 -11.79 -81.23 44.18
CA ARG A 652 -13.11 -81.06 43.55
C ARG A 652 -13.00 -80.62 42.09
N TYR A 653 -12.02 -79.78 41.75
CA TYR A 653 -11.69 -79.39 40.38
C TYR A 653 -11.14 -80.58 39.60
N GLN A 654 -10.20 -81.36 40.15
CA GLN A 654 -9.69 -82.59 39.50
C GLN A 654 -10.80 -83.63 39.28
N LEU A 655 -11.74 -83.78 40.22
CA LEU A 655 -12.91 -84.64 40.03
C LEU A 655 -13.81 -84.14 38.88
N LEU A 656 -14.03 -82.83 38.79
CA LEU A 656 -14.77 -82.22 37.68
C LEU A 656 -14.02 -82.33 36.35
N GLU A 657 -12.71 -82.13 36.32
CA GLU A 657 -11.86 -82.23 35.13
C GLU A 657 -11.81 -83.67 34.60
N ASN A 658 -11.69 -84.66 35.50
CA ASN A 658 -11.79 -86.07 35.15
C ASN A 658 -13.18 -86.41 34.60
N ARG A 659 -14.25 -85.92 35.23
CA ARG A 659 -15.62 -86.11 34.72
C ARG A 659 -15.88 -85.38 33.40
N LEU A 660 -15.17 -84.28 33.13
CA LEU A 660 -15.21 -83.58 31.84
C LEU A 660 -14.46 -84.38 30.77
N LYS A 661 -13.35 -85.03 31.12
CA LYS A 661 -12.66 -86.01 30.25
C LYS A 661 -13.53 -87.24 29.99
N GLU A 662 -14.19 -87.82 31.00
CA GLU A 662 -15.18 -88.90 30.83
C GLU A 662 -16.30 -88.48 29.87
N LEU A 663 -16.80 -87.24 29.95
CA LEU A 663 -17.81 -86.71 29.03
C LEU A 663 -17.26 -86.43 27.63
N GLN A 664 -15.98 -86.08 27.49
CA GLN A 664 -15.30 -85.95 26.19
C GLN A 664 -15.00 -87.33 25.56
N GLU A 665 -14.70 -88.34 26.36
CA GLU A 665 -14.54 -89.74 25.93
C GLU A 665 -15.91 -90.36 25.58
N ALA A 666 -16.96 -90.06 26.33
CA ALA A 666 -18.35 -90.38 25.97
C ALA A 666 -18.75 -89.70 24.65
N SER A 667 -18.49 -88.39 24.51
CA SER A 667 -18.76 -87.65 23.27
C SER A 667 -17.98 -88.17 22.06
N THR A 668 -16.69 -88.49 22.22
CA THR A 668 -15.87 -89.02 21.13
C THR A 668 -16.14 -90.50 20.83
N THR A 669 -16.59 -91.30 21.78
CA THR A 669 -17.11 -92.66 21.51
C THR A 669 -18.49 -92.61 20.85
N GLN A 670 -19.38 -91.71 21.26
CA GLN A 670 -20.66 -91.45 20.60
C GLN A 670 -20.45 -90.97 19.15
N GLN A 671 -19.53 -90.03 18.90
CA GLN A 671 -19.13 -89.64 17.55
C GLN A 671 -18.43 -90.77 16.77
N ARG A 672 -17.82 -91.77 17.43
CA ARG A 672 -17.29 -92.97 16.75
C ARG A 672 -18.39 -93.96 16.38
N TYR A 673 -19.46 -94.08 17.18
CA TYR A 673 -20.67 -94.81 16.80
C TYR A 673 -21.41 -94.12 15.65
N GLU A 674 -21.57 -92.79 15.69
CA GLU A 674 -22.14 -92.00 14.59
C GLU A 674 -21.29 -92.00 13.31
N LYS A 675 -19.98 -92.30 13.42
CA LYS A 675 -19.04 -92.42 12.28
C LYS A 675 -18.68 -93.87 11.94
N GLN A 676 -19.36 -94.87 12.50
CA GLN A 676 -19.40 -96.20 11.88
C GLN A 676 -20.42 -96.16 10.74
N PRO A 677 -20.01 -96.34 9.46
CA PRO A 677 -20.94 -96.28 8.35
C PRO A 677 -21.90 -97.47 8.39
N GLN A 678 -23.19 -97.20 8.62
CA GLN A 678 -24.26 -98.15 8.31
C GLN A 678 -24.30 -98.38 6.80
N ASN A 679 -23.58 -99.39 6.31
CA ASN A 679 -23.72 -99.83 4.93
C ASN A 679 -23.32 -101.31 4.74
N ARG A 680 -24.24 -102.23 5.12
CA ARG A 680 -24.41 -103.59 4.54
C ARG A 680 -25.58 -104.38 5.17
N THR A 681 -26.80 -103.97 4.85
CA THR A 681 -28.06 -104.76 4.81
C THR A 681 -29.17 -103.78 4.38
N GLU A 682 -29.87 -103.90 3.25
CA GLU A 682 -29.76 -104.78 2.09
C GLU A 682 -30.26 -104.04 0.82
N LYS A 683 -29.95 -104.60 -0.37
CA LYS A 683 -30.41 -104.23 -1.72
C LYS A 683 -29.74 -103.00 -2.37
#